data_AF-A0A7C8IQW2-F1
#
_entry.id   AF-A0A7C8IQW2-F1
#
_cell.length_a   1.000
_cell.length_b   1.000
_cell.length_c   1.000
_cell.angle_alpha   90.00
_cell.angle_beta   90.00
_cell.angle_gamma   90.00
#
_symmetry.space_group_name_H-M   'P 1'
#
loop_
_entity.id
_entity.type
_entity.pdbx_description
1 polymer ?
#
loop_
_entity_poly.entity_id
_entity_poly.type
_entity_poly.pdbx_seq_one_letter_code
_entity_poly.pdbx_strand_id
1 'polypeptide(L)'
;MSTSSTSQTMTDLGNQRLLLDIHELTTKPYPKITLHPREDDIHKACLVLYPDNCHPLHLNIRFSERYPVSPPSIRMDSSVEHPNVFGSFICASILRFGDEYTPAYTLKGIAIQLLSFFDSESLDQEHGLSEDLTRYREMVGQHVIDTYTCGKCGFGGRTKPQETKAPSLPTSFNACVDHNHEEWPMIQNSLASVRSIAPKDIERLNLGHSQMPLENTRKIDRVGFYISRLPNELLLLIIENLEDFEHLTNFSRAWPRISQVVRDFNVIRQRELQCFCLKKGYQSAKLGVGVTVDRGQISSEFDLVSEEAYTHMNIRSSIHNIRFQYWLPLPISRRHWNQVREGAHGALAQIAFHPKARCALSDLRALFTFMNDVVVRLNKVTEETETEDSKKSTLRHASEKAIESYFHLFHLLVCLATEDPSIIQQANTLLRGFEDGKRGKAYCSNLGHLLIALLISDIKVTDVLIKSIITEAITRNVVWLLDRKGAGKAELSYMERDAVSAYRLHETFQGSLTSYRLLMFSELFRRTARPSHEKPLNQVLDELFDRHGGPPQDAASHLAAEVRRLRTIDNFPAFMREMGLQSIPTPMNFTSVLRDTVRKSMDKGYSRWAISQRTAMHLRIKEDPHIQLTKEERQSVPYVDYRSASSYNFFPNTH
;
A
#
# COMPACT_ATOMS: atom_id res chain seq x y z
N MET A 1 -16.32 -26.09 -28.65
CA MET A 1 -16.88 -24.74 -28.93
C MET A 1 -16.47 -23.69 -27.90
N SER A 2 -16.30 -24.02 -26.62
CA SER A 2 -15.89 -23.07 -25.56
C SER A 2 -14.46 -22.52 -25.69
N THR A 3 -13.49 -23.30 -26.17
CA THR A 3 -12.07 -22.88 -26.27
C THR A 3 -11.80 -21.83 -27.34
N SER A 4 -12.53 -21.85 -28.46
CA SER A 4 -12.38 -20.88 -29.56
C SER A 4 -12.91 -19.50 -29.18
N SER A 5 -14.02 -19.43 -28.44
CA SER A 5 -14.60 -18.16 -27.97
C SER A 5 -13.72 -17.46 -26.92
N THR A 6 -13.12 -18.21 -25.99
CA THR A 6 -12.19 -17.64 -25.00
C THR A 6 -10.92 -17.10 -25.67
N SER A 7 -10.37 -17.81 -26.65
CA SER A 7 -9.18 -17.36 -27.39
C SER A 7 -9.45 -16.06 -28.16
N GLN A 8 -10.62 -15.96 -28.81
CA GLN A 8 -11.01 -14.74 -29.54
C GLN A 8 -11.19 -13.55 -28.60
N THR A 9 -11.84 -13.76 -27.44
CA THR A 9 -12.02 -12.71 -26.43
C THR A 9 -10.67 -12.20 -25.89
N MET A 10 -9.70 -13.09 -25.67
CA MET A 10 -8.35 -12.71 -25.24
C MET A 10 -7.67 -11.82 -26.29
N THR A 11 -7.72 -12.22 -27.56
CA THR A 11 -7.15 -11.45 -28.68
C THR A 11 -7.81 -10.08 -28.81
N ASP A 12 -9.14 -10.00 -28.70
CA ASP A 12 -9.86 -8.73 -28.80
C ASP A 12 -9.47 -7.75 -27.67
N LEU A 13 -9.34 -8.24 -26.44
CA LEU A 13 -8.86 -7.44 -25.31
C LEU A 13 -7.41 -6.97 -25.51
N GLY A 14 -6.54 -7.86 -25.99
CA GLY A 14 -5.15 -7.53 -26.32
C GLY A 14 -5.04 -6.47 -27.41
N ASN A 15 -5.86 -6.58 -28.46
CA ASN A 15 -5.91 -5.60 -29.56
C ASN A 15 -6.43 -4.25 -29.10
N GLN A 16 -7.47 -4.21 -28.25
CA GLN A 16 -7.92 -2.96 -27.64
C GLN A 16 -6.80 -2.29 -26.85
N ARG A 17 -6.07 -3.07 -26.04
CA ARG A 17 -4.93 -2.55 -25.26
C ARG A 17 -3.81 -2.02 -26.16
N LEU A 18 -3.47 -2.74 -27.22
CA LEU A 18 -2.45 -2.34 -28.19
C LEU A 18 -2.82 -1.06 -28.92
N LEU A 19 -4.08 -0.90 -29.34
CA LEU A 19 -4.56 0.32 -29.97
C LEU A 19 -4.47 1.53 -29.04
N LEU A 20 -4.75 1.35 -27.74
CA LEU A 20 -4.56 2.40 -26.74
C LEU A 20 -3.08 2.80 -26.61
N ASP A 21 -2.17 1.83 -26.56
CA ASP A 21 -0.71 2.08 -26.51
C ASP A 21 -0.20 2.82 -27.76
N ILE A 22 -0.65 2.38 -28.94
CA ILE A 22 -0.31 3.03 -30.21
C ILE A 22 -0.86 4.45 -30.23
N HIS A 23 -2.11 4.65 -29.83
CA HIS A 23 -2.74 5.96 -29.79
C HIS A 23 -2.00 6.92 -28.86
N GLU A 24 -1.63 6.47 -27.65
CA GLU A 24 -0.86 7.25 -26.69
C GLU A 24 0.46 7.73 -27.30
N LEU A 25 1.25 6.81 -27.87
CA LEU A 25 2.59 7.14 -28.36
C LEU A 25 2.60 7.92 -29.69
N THR A 26 1.55 7.81 -30.50
CA THR A 26 1.42 8.54 -31.78
C THR A 26 0.84 9.94 -31.61
N THR A 27 -0.14 10.12 -30.72
CA THR A 27 -0.75 11.44 -30.49
C THR A 27 0.01 12.28 -29.49
N LYS A 28 0.75 11.65 -28.58
CA LYS A 28 1.55 12.30 -27.52
C LYS A 28 2.94 11.68 -27.45
N PRO A 29 3.76 11.83 -28.52
CA PRO A 29 5.09 11.26 -28.56
C PRO A 29 5.94 11.79 -27.41
N TYR A 30 6.73 10.91 -26.81
CA TYR A 30 7.76 11.31 -25.88
C TYR A 30 8.91 11.98 -26.67
N PRO A 31 9.55 13.06 -26.17
CA PRO A 31 10.70 13.66 -26.84
C PRO A 31 11.74 12.60 -27.22
N LYS A 32 12.32 12.70 -28.43
CA LYS A 32 13.33 11.73 -28.95
C LYS A 32 12.81 10.31 -29.18
N ILE A 33 11.49 10.11 -29.20
CA ILE A 33 10.88 8.81 -29.53
C ILE A 33 9.82 9.04 -30.61
N THR A 34 9.84 8.22 -31.66
CA THR A 34 8.81 8.25 -32.69
C THR A 34 8.36 6.84 -33.03
N LEU A 35 7.05 6.60 -32.95
CA LEU A 35 6.43 5.35 -33.34
C LEU A 35 5.74 5.50 -34.70
N HIS A 36 6.01 4.57 -35.60
CA HIS A 36 5.34 4.45 -36.90
C HIS A 36 4.65 3.08 -36.98
N PRO A 37 3.36 2.97 -36.57
CA PRO A 37 2.57 1.76 -36.76
C PRO A 37 2.45 1.42 -38.24
N ARG A 38 2.35 0.13 -38.56
CA ARG A 38 2.06 -0.28 -39.93
C ARG A 38 0.57 -0.21 -40.23
N GLU A 39 0.24 0.40 -41.36
CA GLU A 39 -1.15 0.52 -41.83
C GLU A 39 -1.78 -0.84 -42.15
N ASP A 40 -0.98 -1.81 -42.60
CA ASP A 40 -1.43 -3.14 -43.00
C ASP A 40 -1.54 -4.14 -41.83
N ASP A 41 -0.88 -3.88 -40.71
CA ASP A 41 -0.80 -4.81 -39.58
C ASP A 41 -0.48 -4.08 -38.26
N ILE A 42 -1.49 -3.94 -37.39
CA ILE A 42 -1.34 -3.26 -36.09
C ILE A 42 -0.34 -3.97 -35.16
N HIS A 43 -0.01 -5.24 -35.41
CA HIS A 43 0.97 -5.99 -34.65
C HIS A 43 2.42 -5.72 -35.09
N LYS A 44 2.63 -4.78 -36.01
CA LYS A 44 3.96 -4.37 -36.46
C LYS A 44 4.10 -2.85 -36.40
N ALA A 45 5.25 -2.39 -35.93
CA ALA A 45 5.60 -0.98 -35.94
C ALA A 45 7.10 -0.78 -36.14
N CYS A 46 7.48 0.40 -36.64
CA CYS A 46 8.84 0.92 -36.55
C CYS A 46 8.92 1.86 -35.35
N LEU A 47 9.97 1.73 -34.54
CA LEU A 47 10.27 2.64 -33.44
C LEU A 47 11.61 3.30 -33.73
N VAL A 48 11.64 4.62 -33.71
CA VAL A 48 12.86 5.40 -33.90
C VAL A 48 13.20 6.09 -32.59
N LEU A 49 14.42 5.85 -32.10
CA LEU A 49 14.96 6.49 -30.91
C LEU A 49 16.03 7.51 -31.35
N TYR A 50 16.11 8.63 -30.65
CA TYR A 50 17.13 9.66 -30.87
C TYR A 50 17.95 9.89 -29.59
N PRO A 51 18.83 8.94 -29.21
CA PRO A 51 19.68 9.10 -28.02
C PRO A 51 20.67 10.26 -28.21
N ASP A 52 21.13 10.88 -27.12
CA ASP A 52 22.04 12.04 -27.18
C ASP A 52 23.45 11.65 -27.63
N ASN A 53 23.87 10.44 -27.27
CA ASN A 53 25.26 10.00 -27.38
C ASN A 53 25.49 9.03 -28.56
N CYS A 54 24.49 8.78 -29.41
CA CYS A 54 24.64 7.96 -30.60
C CYS A 54 23.78 8.46 -31.77
N HIS A 55 24.00 7.89 -32.96
CA HIS A 55 23.15 8.19 -34.11
C HIS A 55 21.72 7.66 -33.87
N PRO A 56 20.70 8.22 -34.54
CA PRO A 56 19.34 7.74 -34.41
C PRO A 56 19.24 6.23 -34.66
N LEU A 57 18.47 5.52 -33.85
CA LEU A 57 18.36 4.06 -33.90
C LEU A 57 16.99 3.66 -34.43
N HIS A 58 16.96 2.85 -35.48
CA HIS A 58 15.75 2.21 -35.97
C HIS A 58 15.57 0.82 -35.36
N LEU A 59 14.38 0.59 -34.82
CA LEU A 59 13.95 -0.65 -34.18
C LEU A 59 12.69 -1.21 -34.87
N ASN A 60 12.65 -2.52 -35.05
CA ASN A 60 11.46 -3.25 -35.50
C ASN A 60 10.69 -3.80 -34.30
N ILE A 61 9.41 -3.46 -34.18
CA ILE A 61 8.53 -4.01 -33.14
C ILE A 61 7.57 -5.03 -33.75
N ARG A 62 7.44 -6.19 -33.09
CA ARG A 62 6.39 -7.17 -33.33
C ARG A 62 5.63 -7.46 -32.04
N PHE A 63 4.32 -7.20 -32.04
CA PHE A 63 3.43 -7.53 -30.93
C PHE A 63 2.91 -8.95 -31.10
N SER A 64 3.02 -9.77 -30.05
CA SER A 64 2.42 -11.10 -30.06
C SER A 64 0.90 -11.02 -29.89
N GLU A 65 0.17 -12.08 -30.27
CA GLU A 65 -1.26 -12.23 -29.96
C GLU A 65 -1.55 -12.26 -28.45
N ARG A 66 -0.51 -12.46 -27.62
CA ARG A 66 -0.60 -12.43 -26.15
C ARG A 66 -0.23 -11.08 -25.56
N TYR A 67 -0.02 -10.02 -26.34
CA TYR A 67 0.20 -8.68 -25.80
C TYR A 67 -1.06 -8.19 -25.04
N PRO A 68 -0.96 -7.55 -23.86
CA PRO A 68 0.24 -7.20 -23.07
C PRO A 68 0.68 -8.27 -22.06
N VAL A 69 0.13 -9.49 -22.09
CA VAL A 69 0.57 -10.58 -21.19
C VAL A 69 2.03 -10.95 -21.46
N SER A 70 2.43 -10.94 -22.74
CA SER A 70 3.81 -11.13 -23.18
C SER A 70 4.39 -9.81 -23.73
N PRO A 71 5.68 -9.53 -23.49
CA PRO A 71 6.33 -8.35 -24.03
C PRO A 71 6.32 -8.32 -25.56
N PRO A 72 6.41 -7.14 -26.18
CA PRO A 72 6.66 -7.04 -27.61
C PRO A 72 8.07 -7.55 -27.93
N SER A 73 8.24 -8.16 -29.09
CA SER A 73 9.58 -8.46 -29.61
C SER A 73 10.12 -7.22 -30.30
N ILE A 74 11.22 -6.67 -29.78
CA ILE A 74 11.89 -5.50 -30.33
C ILE A 74 13.27 -5.91 -30.83
N ARG A 75 13.60 -5.56 -32.07
CA ARG A 75 14.87 -5.90 -32.71
C ARG A 75 15.56 -4.66 -33.25
N MET A 76 16.87 -4.67 -33.18
CA MET A 76 17.73 -3.62 -33.75
C MET A 76 17.86 -3.82 -35.26
N ASP A 77 17.57 -2.77 -36.03
CA ASP A 77 17.84 -2.71 -37.47
C ASP A 77 19.08 -1.85 -37.79
N SER A 78 19.31 -0.78 -37.00
CA SER A 78 20.48 0.09 -37.12
C SER A 78 21.78 -0.59 -36.70
N SER A 79 22.89 -0.16 -37.29
CA SER A 79 24.22 -0.67 -36.91
C SER A 79 24.72 0.00 -35.63
N VAL A 80 24.70 -0.72 -34.50
CA VAL A 80 25.20 -0.20 -33.21
C VAL A 80 26.19 -1.18 -32.57
N GLU A 81 27.30 -0.64 -32.07
CA GLU A 81 28.22 -1.37 -31.20
C GLU A 81 27.81 -1.13 -29.75
N HIS A 82 27.28 -2.16 -29.09
CA HIS A 82 26.76 -2.06 -27.71
C HIS A 82 26.91 -3.42 -27.00
N PRO A 83 27.35 -3.47 -25.72
CA PRO A 83 27.64 -4.73 -25.02
C PRO A 83 26.43 -5.67 -24.93
N ASN A 84 25.23 -5.12 -24.91
CA ASN A 84 23.96 -5.85 -24.80
C ASN A 84 23.16 -5.89 -26.12
N VAL A 85 23.79 -5.62 -27.27
CA VAL A 85 23.18 -5.81 -28.60
C VAL A 85 23.98 -6.83 -29.40
N PHE A 86 23.32 -7.93 -29.80
CA PHE A 86 23.95 -9.04 -30.51
C PHE A 86 23.30 -9.20 -31.88
N GLY A 87 23.90 -8.58 -32.90
CA GLY A 87 23.26 -8.44 -34.21
C GLY A 87 21.95 -7.65 -34.10
N SER A 88 20.82 -8.31 -34.33
CA SER A 88 19.49 -7.67 -34.17
C SER A 88 18.85 -7.88 -32.79
N PHE A 89 19.44 -8.71 -31.92
CA PHE A 89 18.88 -9.03 -30.61
C PHE A 89 19.32 -8.01 -29.56
N ILE A 90 18.37 -7.49 -28.79
CA ILE A 90 18.61 -6.56 -27.68
C ILE A 90 18.42 -7.33 -26.37
N CYS A 91 19.48 -7.43 -25.59
CA CYS A 91 19.48 -8.09 -24.29
C CYS A 91 19.04 -7.11 -23.19
N ALA A 92 17.74 -6.88 -23.08
CA ALA A 92 17.13 -6.03 -22.05
C ALA A 92 16.06 -6.82 -21.27
N SER A 93 16.13 -6.77 -19.95
CA SER A 93 15.21 -7.44 -19.01
C SER A 93 13.74 -7.12 -19.26
N ILE A 94 13.41 -5.86 -19.59
CA ILE A 94 12.05 -5.42 -19.93
C ILE A 94 11.48 -6.08 -21.20
N LEU A 95 12.32 -6.64 -22.08
CA LEU A 95 11.87 -7.34 -23.29
C LEU A 95 11.73 -8.85 -23.09
N ARG A 96 12.00 -9.36 -21.88
CA ARG A 96 12.00 -10.81 -21.58
C ARG A 96 10.85 -11.18 -20.66
N PHE A 97 10.11 -12.20 -21.07
CA PHE A 97 9.00 -12.73 -20.29
C PHE A 97 9.53 -13.47 -19.05
N GLY A 98 9.05 -13.10 -17.86
CA GLY A 98 9.43 -13.74 -16.61
C GLY A 98 10.54 -13.02 -15.83
N ASP A 99 11.18 -12.00 -16.42
CA ASP A 99 12.15 -11.14 -15.76
C ASP A 99 11.45 -9.86 -15.21
N GLU A 100 11.86 -8.67 -15.66
CA GLU A 100 11.32 -7.40 -15.19
C GLU A 100 10.03 -7.00 -15.91
N TYR A 101 9.74 -7.56 -17.08
CA TYR A 101 8.52 -7.25 -17.80
C TYR A 101 7.28 -7.66 -17.00
N THR A 102 6.34 -6.73 -16.87
CA THR A 102 4.97 -7.04 -16.47
C THR A 102 3.96 -6.41 -17.42
N PRO A 103 2.73 -6.94 -17.49
CA PRO A 103 1.64 -6.34 -18.27
C PRO A 103 1.25 -4.93 -17.82
N ALA A 104 1.85 -4.43 -16.72
CA ALA A 104 1.66 -3.06 -16.26
C ALA A 104 2.36 -2.02 -17.16
N TYR A 105 3.37 -2.43 -17.92
CA TYR A 105 4.06 -1.52 -18.83
C TYR A 105 3.16 -1.06 -19.98
N THR A 106 3.25 0.22 -20.32
CA THR A 106 2.75 0.75 -21.58
C THR A 106 3.82 0.67 -22.65
N LEU A 107 3.42 0.71 -23.93
CA LEU A 107 4.39 0.79 -25.02
C LEU A 107 5.27 2.04 -24.90
N LYS A 108 4.68 3.16 -24.49
CA LYS A 108 5.41 4.40 -24.17
C LYS A 108 6.45 4.16 -23.07
N GLY A 109 6.08 3.46 -22.00
CA GLY A 109 7.00 3.12 -20.92
C GLY A 109 8.17 2.22 -21.36
N ILE A 110 7.89 1.21 -22.19
CA ILE A 110 8.93 0.35 -22.78
C ILE A 110 9.88 1.18 -23.65
N ALA A 111 9.35 2.07 -24.49
CA ALA A 111 10.16 2.91 -25.37
C ALA A 111 11.05 3.90 -24.59
N ILE A 112 10.53 4.49 -23.50
CA ILE A 112 11.32 5.38 -22.62
C ILE A 112 12.45 4.60 -21.94
N GLN A 113 12.18 3.41 -21.44
CA GLN A 113 13.24 2.58 -20.84
C GLN A 113 14.29 2.18 -21.87
N LEU A 114 13.91 1.87 -23.11
CA LEU A 114 14.87 1.60 -24.18
C LEU A 114 15.70 2.82 -24.56
N LEU A 115 15.09 4.01 -24.63
CA LEU A 115 15.85 5.26 -24.84
C LEU A 115 16.87 5.46 -23.71
N SER A 116 16.44 5.32 -22.46
CA SER A 116 17.32 5.42 -21.29
C SER A 116 18.43 4.38 -21.30
N PHE A 117 18.16 3.17 -21.76
CA PHE A 117 19.15 2.10 -21.89
C PHE A 117 20.27 2.44 -22.88
N PHE A 118 19.96 3.16 -23.96
CA PHE A 118 20.97 3.62 -24.92
C PHE A 118 21.64 4.95 -24.50
N ASP A 119 20.97 5.77 -23.68
CA ASP A 119 21.52 7.03 -23.15
C ASP A 119 22.38 6.86 -21.87
N SER A 120 22.26 5.74 -21.14
CA SER A 120 22.95 5.55 -19.86
C SER A 120 24.47 5.52 -19.99
N GLU A 121 25.20 6.04 -19.01
CA GLU A 121 26.67 6.02 -19.00
C GLU A 121 27.23 4.63 -18.68
N SER A 122 26.50 3.83 -17.92
CA SER A 122 26.85 2.46 -17.57
C SER A 122 25.63 1.55 -17.56
N LEU A 123 25.88 0.24 -17.59
CA LEU A 123 24.85 -0.81 -17.50
C LEU A 123 25.30 -1.96 -16.62
N ASP A 124 24.41 -2.37 -15.72
CA ASP A 124 24.58 -3.60 -14.94
C ASP A 124 24.43 -4.83 -15.85
N GLN A 125 25.42 -5.71 -15.81
CA GLN A 125 25.42 -6.98 -16.54
C GLN A 125 24.86 -8.12 -15.69
N GLU A 126 24.32 -9.14 -16.35
CA GLU A 126 23.75 -10.33 -15.67
C GLU A 126 24.76 -11.08 -14.77
N HIS A 127 26.06 -10.89 -15.00
CA HIS A 127 27.14 -11.45 -14.17
C HIS A 127 27.51 -10.58 -12.95
N GLY A 128 26.75 -9.51 -12.68
CA GLY A 128 26.92 -8.64 -11.51
C GLY A 128 28.02 -7.57 -11.63
N LEU A 129 28.52 -7.30 -12.83
CA LEU A 129 29.50 -6.25 -13.12
C LEU A 129 28.81 -5.11 -13.87
N SER A 130 29.12 -3.86 -13.54
CA SER A 130 28.68 -2.69 -14.32
C SER A 130 29.68 -2.43 -15.45
N GLU A 131 29.19 -2.33 -16.68
CA GLU A 131 29.98 -1.99 -17.87
C GLU A 131 29.85 -0.51 -18.19
N ASP A 132 30.96 0.15 -18.51
CA ASP A 132 31.02 1.55 -18.92
C ASP A 132 30.81 1.67 -20.43
N LEU A 133 29.77 2.42 -20.83
CA LEU A 133 29.38 2.58 -22.23
C LEU A 133 30.22 3.60 -23.00
N THR A 134 31.06 4.40 -22.30
CA THR A 134 31.91 5.44 -22.91
C THR A 134 32.82 4.87 -23.99
N ARG A 135 33.43 3.70 -23.74
CA ARG A 135 34.33 3.05 -24.70
C ARG A 135 33.61 2.61 -25.99
N TYR A 136 32.37 2.15 -25.88
CA TYR A 136 31.57 1.75 -27.04
C TYR A 136 31.18 2.97 -27.88
N ARG A 137 30.89 4.10 -27.23
CA ARG A 137 30.56 5.38 -27.89
C ARG A 137 31.76 5.93 -28.68
N GLU A 138 32.95 5.89 -28.09
CA GLU A 138 34.19 6.34 -28.77
C GLU A 138 34.48 5.53 -30.05
N MET A 139 34.17 4.23 -30.05
CA MET A 139 34.30 3.38 -31.24
C MET A 139 33.29 3.74 -32.33
N VAL A 140 32.05 4.08 -31.96
CA VAL A 140 30.98 4.48 -32.89
C VAL A 140 31.30 5.84 -33.55
N GLY A 141 31.85 6.79 -32.79
CA GLY A 141 32.19 8.13 -33.26
C GLY A 141 33.27 8.21 -34.35
N GLN A 142 33.99 7.12 -34.63
CA GLN A 142 35.07 7.12 -35.63
C GLN A 142 34.79 6.26 -36.89
N HIS A 143 33.93 5.23 -36.86
CA HIS A 143 33.89 4.26 -37.98
C HIS A 143 32.53 3.59 -38.32
N VAL A 144 31.44 3.83 -37.59
CA VAL A 144 30.14 3.15 -37.85
C VAL A 144 29.19 4.06 -38.62
N ILE A 145 29.08 3.84 -39.94
CA ILE A 145 28.05 4.47 -40.77
C ILE A 145 26.84 3.53 -40.81
N ASP A 146 25.73 3.94 -40.19
CA ASP A 146 24.48 3.21 -40.35
C ASP A 146 23.95 3.40 -41.78
N THR A 147 23.88 2.29 -42.53
CA THR A 147 23.39 2.27 -43.92
C THR A 147 21.95 1.78 -44.01
N TYR A 148 21.32 1.49 -42.88
CA TYR A 148 19.95 1.00 -42.85
C TYR A 148 18.98 2.07 -43.35
N THR A 149 18.07 1.66 -44.24
CA THR A 149 16.98 2.51 -44.72
C THR A 149 15.66 1.76 -44.59
N CYS A 150 14.63 2.45 -44.09
CA CYS A 150 13.31 1.86 -43.90
C CYS A 150 12.32 2.47 -44.89
N GLY A 151 11.86 1.67 -45.85
CA GLY A 151 10.82 2.08 -46.79
C GLY A 151 9.42 2.28 -46.16
N LYS A 152 9.25 2.01 -44.86
CA LYS A 152 7.96 2.13 -44.16
C LYS A 152 7.84 3.44 -43.37
N CYS A 153 8.85 3.79 -42.58
CA CYS A 153 8.86 5.05 -41.83
C CYS A 153 9.74 6.14 -42.46
N GLY A 154 10.50 5.82 -43.52
CA GLY A 154 11.40 6.77 -44.18
C GLY A 154 12.74 6.98 -43.47
N PHE A 155 13.04 6.20 -42.43
CA PHE A 155 14.33 6.24 -41.74
C PHE A 155 15.51 6.03 -42.71
N GLY A 156 16.58 6.82 -42.54
CA GLY A 156 17.75 6.82 -43.44
C GLY A 156 17.50 7.43 -44.83
N GLY A 157 16.28 7.91 -45.12
CA GLY A 157 15.94 8.57 -46.39
C GLY A 157 16.51 10.00 -46.51
N ARG A 158 16.61 10.51 -47.74
CA ARG A 158 17.11 11.87 -48.05
C ARG A 158 16.18 13.02 -47.61
N THR A 159 15.07 12.74 -46.95
CA THR A 159 14.11 13.72 -46.43
C THR A 159 14.48 14.10 -45.00
N LYS A 160 14.85 15.38 -44.80
CA LYS A 160 15.29 15.91 -43.50
C LYS A 160 14.25 15.63 -42.39
N PRO A 161 14.68 15.20 -41.18
CA PRO A 161 13.79 15.13 -40.04
C PRO A 161 13.29 16.53 -39.64
N GLN A 162 12.03 16.63 -39.24
CA GLN A 162 11.48 17.84 -38.66
C GLN A 162 11.96 17.93 -37.20
N GLU A 163 12.95 18.79 -36.93
CA GLU A 163 13.45 19.05 -35.58
C GLU A 163 12.35 19.69 -34.70
N THR A 164 11.66 18.89 -33.89
CA THR A 164 10.91 19.40 -32.75
C THR A 164 11.90 19.70 -31.62
N LYS A 165 12.13 21.00 -31.37
CA LYS A 165 12.93 21.46 -30.22
C LYS A 165 12.27 20.99 -28.91
N ALA A 166 12.95 20.12 -28.19
CA ALA A 166 12.53 19.69 -26.86
C ALA A 166 12.84 20.79 -25.82
N PRO A 167 11.90 21.14 -24.92
CA PRO A 167 12.23 21.83 -23.67
C PRO A 167 13.06 20.89 -22.77
N SER A 168 13.99 21.47 -22.02
CA SER A 168 14.79 20.75 -21.02
C SER A 168 13.95 20.30 -19.83
N LEU A 169 13.94 19.02 -19.48
CA LEU A 169 13.34 18.48 -18.25
C LEU A 169 14.17 17.29 -17.69
N PRO A 170 13.99 16.94 -16.39
CA PRO A 170 14.95 16.22 -15.55
C PRO A 170 15.05 14.72 -15.82
N THR A 171 16.19 14.17 -15.39
CA THR A 171 16.77 12.86 -15.71
C THR A 171 16.20 11.65 -14.95
N SER A 172 14.97 11.70 -14.43
CA SER A 172 14.36 10.49 -13.83
C SER A 172 12.85 10.45 -14.11
N PHE A 173 12.49 9.79 -15.20
CA PHE A 173 11.12 9.30 -15.38
C PHE A 173 11.17 7.79 -15.52
N ASN A 174 10.98 7.10 -14.39
CA ASN A 174 10.80 5.66 -14.40
C ASN A 174 9.35 5.38 -14.83
N ALA A 175 9.18 4.66 -15.95
CA ALA A 175 7.86 4.26 -16.44
C ALA A 175 7.31 3.01 -15.73
N CYS A 176 8.12 2.40 -14.85
CA CYS A 176 7.60 1.79 -13.64
C CYS A 176 7.28 2.90 -12.67
N VAL A 177 6.08 2.93 -12.10
CA VAL A 177 5.82 3.72 -10.90
C VAL A 177 6.75 3.18 -9.81
N ASP A 178 7.96 3.71 -9.75
CA ASP A 178 8.88 3.47 -8.66
C ASP A 178 8.28 4.22 -7.48
N HIS A 179 7.85 3.48 -6.47
CA HIS A 179 7.00 3.94 -5.37
C HIS A 179 7.74 4.83 -4.35
N ASN A 180 8.74 5.60 -4.79
CA ASN A 180 9.48 6.49 -3.91
C ASN A 180 8.81 7.87 -3.85
N HIS A 181 8.11 8.14 -2.75
CA HIS A 181 7.39 9.40 -2.50
C HIS A 181 8.29 10.64 -2.42
N GLU A 182 9.62 10.49 -2.37
CA GLU A 182 10.55 11.62 -2.25
C GLU A 182 10.70 12.43 -3.56
N GLU A 183 10.26 11.89 -4.71
CA GLU A 183 10.23 12.61 -6.00
C GLU A 183 8.83 13.09 -6.42
N TRP A 184 7.80 12.87 -5.59
CA TRP A 184 6.53 13.58 -5.75
C TRP A 184 6.74 15.05 -5.36
N PRO A 185 6.33 16.04 -6.18
CA PRO A 185 6.18 17.39 -5.67
C PRO A 185 5.08 17.34 -4.61
N MET A 186 5.47 17.22 -3.34
CA MET A 186 4.56 17.44 -2.24
C MET A 186 3.91 18.80 -2.48
N ILE A 187 2.58 18.83 -2.57
CA ILE A 187 1.82 20.07 -2.35
C ILE A 187 1.88 20.34 -0.84
N GLN A 188 3.10 20.58 -0.33
CA GLN A 188 3.29 21.13 1.00
C GLN A 188 2.92 22.61 0.94
N ASN A 189 2.07 23.01 1.88
CA ASN A 189 1.74 24.39 2.18
C ASN A 189 3.03 25.21 2.41
N SER A 190 3.51 25.90 1.37
CA SER A 190 4.48 26.98 1.52
C SER A 190 3.76 28.22 2.05
N LEU A 191 3.52 28.20 3.36
CA LEU A 191 3.32 29.40 4.18
C LEU A 191 4.46 29.45 5.18
N ALA A 192 5.67 29.71 4.70
CA ALA A 192 6.79 30.09 5.55
C ALA A 192 7.80 30.96 4.78
N SER A 193 7.49 32.25 4.67
CA SER A 193 8.42 33.39 4.75
C SER A 193 7.74 34.64 4.19
N VAL A 194 6.75 35.17 4.92
CA VAL A 194 6.50 36.61 4.89
C VAL A 194 6.92 37.12 6.26
N ARG A 195 8.00 37.89 6.26
CA ARG A 195 8.50 38.61 7.43
C ARG A 195 7.35 39.40 8.05
N SER A 196 7.22 39.28 9.36
CA SER A 196 6.30 40.02 10.22
C SER A 196 6.33 41.52 9.92
N ILE A 197 5.20 42.05 9.44
CA ILE A 197 4.90 43.49 9.51
C ILE A 197 4.02 43.67 10.75
N ALA A 198 4.47 44.54 11.65
CA ALA A 198 3.81 44.82 12.92
C ALA A 198 2.42 45.46 12.71
N PRO A 199 1.45 45.21 13.61
CA PRO A 199 0.09 45.72 13.47
C PRO A 199 0.00 47.17 13.95
N LYS A 200 0.19 48.12 13.03
CA LYS A 200 -0.36 49.48 13.11
C LYS A 200 -0.74 49.88 11.69
N ASP A 201 -1.87 50.58 11.55
CA ASP A 201 -2.40 51.19 10.32
C ASP A 201 -3.52 50.41 9.58
N ILE A 202 -4.47 49.82 10.34
CA ILE A 202 -5.84 49.64 9.86
C ILE A 202 -6.76 50.45 10.77
N GLU A 203 -6.77 51.76 10.59
CA GLU A 203 -7.88 52.62 11.00
C GLU A 203 -7.68 54.01 10.39
N ARG A 204 -8.23 54.20 9.20
CA ARG A 204 -8.74 55.47 8.66
C ARG A 204 -9.13 55.21 7.22
N LEU A 205 -10.43 55.26 6.96
CA LEU A 205 -11.06 55.99 5.85
C LEU A 205 -12.49 55.45 5.68
N ASN A 206 -13.40 56.05 6.44
CA ASN A 206 -14.81 56.22 6.05
C ASN A 206 -15.24 57.63 6.46
N LEU A 207 -16.14 58.22 5.65
CA LEU A 207 -16.63 59.62 5.59
C LEU A 207 -15.93 60.43 4.48
N GLY A 208 -16.57 60.98 3.45
CA GLY A 208 -17.98 61.07 3.04
C GLY A 208 -18.09 61.98 1.79
N HIS A 209 -19.12 61.73 0.97
CA HIS A 209 -19.82 62.62 0.01
C HIS A 209 -19.05 63.77 -0.71
N SER A 210 -18.95 63.73 -2.05
CA SER A 210 -19.84 64.47 -2.98
C SER A 210 -19.22 64.67 -4.39
N GLN A 211 -20.01 64.29 -5.40
CA GLN A 211 -20.11 64.77 -6.80
C GLN A 211 -18.88 64.85 -7.72
N MET A 212 -18.94 64.05 -8.79
CA MET A 212 -18.39 64.34 -10.13
C MET A 212 -19.40 63.88 -11.20
N PRO A 213 -19.39 64.47 -12.42
CA PRO A 213 -20.56 64.65 -13.28
C PRO A 213 -20.87 63.45 -14.16
N LEU A 214 -22.12 63.39 -14.60
CA LEU A 214 -22.59 62.50 -15.66
C LEU A 214 -21.76 62.69 -16.94
N GLU A 215 -20.96 61.69 -17.30
CA GLU A 215 -20.67 61.41 -18.70
C GLU A 215 -21.35 60.11 -19.10
N ASN A 216 -22.37 60.29 -19.94
CA ASN A 216 -23.04 59.27 -20.73
C ASN A 216 -22.04 58.61 -21.68
N THR A 217 -21.30 57.61 -21.20
CA THR A 217 -20.81 56.55 -22.08
C THR A 217 -21.71 55.35 -21.85
N ARG A 218 -22.50 55.03 -22.88
CA ARG A 218 -23.23 53.77 -22.99
C ARG A 218 -22.21 52.64 -22.75
N LYS A 219 -22.17 52.10 -21.52
CA LYS A 219 -21.51 50.82 -21.24
C LYS A 219 -22.25 49.80 -22.07
N ILE A 220 -21.63 49.41 -23.18
CA ILE A 220 -21.89 48.10 -23.73
C ILE A 220 -21.55 47.15 -22.58
N ASP A 221 -22.57 46.58 -21.95
CA ASP A 221 -22.40 45.42 -21.08
C ASP A 221 -21.74 44.36 -21.95
N ARG A 222 -20.40 44.34 -21.95
CA ARG A 222 -19.68 43.16 -22.37
C ARG A 222 -20.13 42.10 -21.39
N VAL A 223 -21.03 41.23 -21.84
CA VAL A 223 -21.37 39.98 -21.19
C VAL A 223 -20.06 39.19 -21.10
N GLY A 224 -19.27 39.51 -20.09
CA GLY A 224 -17.95 38.96 -19.88
C GLY A 224 -18.13 37.56 -19.33
N PHE A 225 -17.59 36.58 -20.04
CA PHE A 225 -17.48 35.23 -19.51
C PHE A 225 -16.42 35.21 -18.41
N TYR A 226 -16.87 35.26 -17.15
CA TYR A 226 -15.98 35.14 -16.00
C TYR A 226 -15.62 33.66 -15.82
N ILE A 227 -14.46 33.26 -16.34
CA ILE A 227 -13.93 31.90 -16.15
C ILE A 227 -13.91 31.50 -14.66
N SER A 228 -13.71 32.48 -13.77
CA SER A 228 -13.76 32.33 -12.32
C SER A 228 -15.13 31.91 -11.76
N ARG A 229 -16.22 32.00 -12.53
CA ARG A 229 -17.59 31.63 -12.15
C ARG A 229 -18.09 30.36 -12.83
N LEU A 230 -17.26 29.69 -13.64
CA LEU A 230 -17.63 28.41 -14.27
C LEU A 230 -18.09 27.39 -13.22
N PRO A 231 -19.21 26.67 -13.38
CA PRO A 231 -19.58 25.57 -12.48
C PRO A 231 -18.49 24.49 -12.40
N ASN A 232 -18.40 23.77 -11.28
CA ASN A 232 -17.36 22.76 -11.07
C ASN A 232 -17.47 21.62 -12.09
N GLU A 233 -18.69 21.30 -12.53
CA GLU A 233 -18.99 20.30 -13.55
C GLU A 233 -18.29 20.61 -14.87
N LEU A 234 -18.31 21.89 -15.29
CA LEU A 234 -17.61 22.32 -16.51
C LEU A 234 -16.10 22.29 -16.34
N LEU A 235 -15.60 22.61 -15.14
CA LEU A 235 -14.17 22.51 -14.84
C LEU A 235 -13.70 21.05 -14.85
N LEU A 236 -14.51 20.12 -14.34
CA LEU A 236 -14.23 18.69 -14.37
C LEU A 236 -14.21 18.15 -15.80
N LEU A 237 -15.13 18.58 -16.67
CA LEU A 237 -15.09 18.23 -18.10
C LEU A 237 -13.81 18.74 -18.78
N ILE A 238 -13.36 19.96 -18.46
CA ILE A 238 -12.08 20.48 -18.97
C ILE A 238 -10.93 19.61 -18.46
N ILE A 239 -10.91 19.30 -17.16
CA ILE A 239 -9.89 18.47 -16.52
C ILE A 239 -9.85 17.06 -17.11
N GLU A 240 -11.00 16.46 -17.44
CA GLU A 240 -11.09 15.14 -18.06
C GLU A 240 -10.33 15.08 -19.40
N ASN A 241 -10.32 16.18 -20.15
CA ASN A 241 -9.57 16.31 -21.40
C ASN A 241 -8.07 16.59 -21.19
N LEU A 242 -7.63 16.89 -19.96
CA LEU A 242 -6.21 17.05 -19.59
C LEU A 242 -5.61 15.71 -19.20
N GLU A 243 -5.49 14.77 -20.14
CA GLU A 243 -4.99 13.42 -19.84
C GLU A 243 -3.55 13.41 -19.29
N ASP A 244 -2.73 14.37 -19.70
CA ASP A 244 -1.35 14.50 -19.20
C ASP A 244 -1.33 15.03 -17.76
N PHE A 245 -0.66 14.29 -16.88
CA PHE A 245 -0.53 14.64 -15.48
C PHE A 245 0.27 15.93 -15.26
N GLU A 246 1.27 16.21 -16.10
CA GLU A 246 2.04 17.44 -16.05
C GLU A 246 1.14 18.64 -16.35
N HIS A 247 0.29 18.54 -17.38
CA HIS A 247 -0.66 19.59 -17.71
C HIS A 247 -1.67 19.83 -16.59
N LEU A 248 -2.21 18.77 -15.98
CA LEU A 248 -3.11 18.89 -14.83
C LEU A 248 -2.42 19.58 -13.65
N THR A 249 -1.17 19.23 -13.38
CA THR A 249 -0.37 19.79 -12.30
C THR A 249 -0.06 21.27 -12.56
N ASN A 250 0.37 21.61 -13.77
CA ASN A 250 0.63 22.98 -14.18
C ASN A 250 -0.64 23.83 -14.13
N PHE A 251 -1.79 23.29 -14.54
CA PHE A 251 -3.08 23.98 -14.45
C PHE A 251 -3.50 24.23 -13.00
N SER A 252 -3.33 23.22 -12.14
CA SER A 252 -3.61 23.33 -10.70
C SER A 252 -2.72 24.35 -10.01
N ARG A 253 -1.43 24.44 -10.39
CA ARG A 253 -0.48 25.45 -9.90
C ARG A 253 -0.84 26.85 -10.37
N ALA A 254 -1.25 26.99 -11.63
CA ALA A 254 -1.59 28.28 -12.22
C ALA A 254 -2.90 28.85 -11.67
N TRP A 255 -3.86 28.01 -11.25
CA TRP A 255 -5.17 28.45 -10.79
C TRP A 255 -5.64 27.73 -9.51
N PRO A 256 -5.64 28.40 -8.34
CA PRO A 256 -6.04 27.79 -7.07
C PRO A 256 -7.43 27.12 -7.06
N ARG A 257 -8.37 27.62 -7.88
CA ARG A 257 -9.70 27.02 -7.98
C ARG A 257 -9.66 25.62 -8.60
N ILE A 258 -8.79 25.39 -9.60
CA ILE A 258 -8.58 24.07 -10.18
C ILE A 258 -7.93 23.15 -9.16
N SER A 259 -6.94 23.64 -8.41
CA SER A 259 -6.36 22.87 -7.31
C SER A 259 -7.42 22.41 -6.31
N GLN A 260 -8.38 23.27 -5.97
CA GLN A 260 -9.50 22.91 -5.11
C GLN A 260 -10.42 21.85 -5.75
N VAL A 261 -10.81 22.02 -7.03
CA VAL A 261 -11.65 21.04 -7.73
C VAL A 261 -10.96 19.68 -7.86
N VAL A 262 -9.66 19.65 -8.18
CA VAL A 262 -8.86 18.42 -8.28
C VAL A 262 -8.86 17.66 -6.94
N ARG A 263 -8.75 18.38 -5.82
CA ARG A 263 -8.83 17.81 -4.47
C ARG A 263 -10.24 17.34 -4.11
N ASP A 264 -11.23 18.24 -4.20
CA ASP A 264 -12.59 17.98 -3.71
C ASP A 264 -13.28 16.83 -4.43
N PHE A 265 -12.96 16.64 -5.72
CA PHE A 265 -13.50 15.58 -6.54
C PHE A 265 -12.54 14.40 -6.71
N ASN A 266 -11.45 14.33 -5.94
CA ASN A 266 -10.49 13.21 -5.95
C ASN A 266 -9.98 12.85 -7.37
N VAL A 267 -9.76 13.84 -8.23
CA VAL A 267 -9.49 13.62 -9.67
C VAL A 267 -8.27 12.72 -9.88
N ILE A 268 -7.20 12.94 -9.12
CA ILE A 268 -5.97 12.15 -9.23
C ILE A 268 -6.26 10.68 -8.91
N ARG A 269 -6.88 10.40 -7.77
CA ARG A 269 -7.29 9.05 -7.38
C ARG A 269 -8.18 8.40 -8.43
N GLN A 270 -9.15 9.13 -8.98
CA GLN A 270 -10.03 8.59 -10.03
C GLN A 270 -9.27 8.11 -11.27
N ARG A 271 -8.15 8.75 -11.63
CA ARG A 271 -7.28 8.33 -12.73
C ARG A 271 -6.40 7.12 -12.38
N GLU A 272 -6.03 6.98 -11.12
CA GLU A 272 -5.24 5.84 -10.61
C GLU A 272 -6.08 4.56 -10.49
N LEU A 273 -7.40 4.69 -10.34
CA LEU A 273 -8.35 3.58 -10.22
C LEU A 273 -8.62 2.89 -11.57
N GLN A 274 -7.59 2.21 -12.09
CA GLN A 274 -7.62 1.48 -13.35
C GLN A 274 -6.91 0.13 -13.25
N CYS A 275 -7.30 -0.81 -14.13
CA CYS A 275 -6.62 -2.08 -14.26
C CYS A 275 -5.17 -1.88 -14.73
N PHE A 276 -4.19 -2.42 -13.99
CA PHE A 276 -2.78 -2.26 -14.36
C PHE A 276 -2.46 -2.87 -15.73
N CYS A 277 -3.12 -3.96 -16.13
CA CYS A 277 -2.90 -4.67 -17.39
C CYS A 277 -3.61 -3.99 -18.57
N LEU A 278 -4.94 -3.80 -18.46
CA LEU A 278 -5.78 -3.31 -19.55
C LEU A 278 -5.91 -1.78 -19.60
N LYS A 279 -5.45 -1.06 -18.56
CA LYS A 279 -5.59 0.40 -18.41
C LYS A 279 -7.04 0.90 -18.48
N LYS A 280 -8.01 0.02 -18.18
CA LYS A 280 -9.43 0.35 -18.09
C LYS A 280 -9.77 0.86 -16.69
N GLY A 281 -10.37 2.04 -16.61
CA GLY A 281 -10.83 2.66 -15.35
C GLY A 281 -12.03 1.95 -14.73
N TYR A 282 -12.29 2.24 -13.45
CA TYR A 282 -13.40 1.65 -12.69
C TYR A 282 -14.79 1.96 -13.25
N GLN A 283 -14.93 2.97 -14.10
CA GLN A 283 -16.20 3.34 -14.73
C GLN A 283 -16.61 2.36 -15.84
N SER A 284 -15.63 1.72 -16.49
CA SER A 284 -15.83 0.85 -17.66
C SER A 284 -15.47 -0.62 -17.42
N ALA A 285 -14.78 -0.93 -16.32
CA ALA A 285 -14.38 -2.29 -15.97
C ALA A 285 -14.71 -2.63 -14.50
N LYS A 286 -15.02 -3.90 -14.26
CA LYS A 286 -15.11 -4.45 -12.90
C LYS A 286 -13.70 -4.64 -12.37
N LEU A 287 -13.38 -4.00 -11.26
CA LEU A 287 -12.03 -3.95 -10.70
C LEU A 287 -11.99 -4.65 -9.34
N GLY A 288 -10.88 -5.29 -9.09
CA GLY A 288 -10.58 -6.00 -7.85
C GLY A 288 -9.08 -6.16 -7.69
N VAL A 289 -8.68 -6.95 -6.70
CA VAL A 289 -7.28 -7.21 -6.39
C VAL A 289 -6.99 -8.69 -6.42
N GLY A 290 -5.76 -9.03 -6.81
CA GLY A 290 -5.26 -10.40 -6.70
C GLY A 290 -5.03 -10.78 -5.23
N VAL A 291 -5.55 -11.93 -4.79
CA VAL A 291 -5.42 -12.42 -3.41
C VAL A 291 -4.73 -13.79 -3.37
N THR A 292 -3.83 -13.94 -2.42
CA THR A 292 -3.03 -15.13 -2.16
C THR A 292 -3.35 -15.70 -0.79
N VAL A 293 -3.46 -17.03 -0.70
CA VAL A 293 -3.57 -17.74 0.58
C VAL A 293 -2.39 -18.70 0.73
N ASP A 294 -1.39 -18.30 1.50
CA ASP A 294 -0.22 -19.15 1.80
C ASP A 294 -0.03 -19.36 3.30
N ARG A 295 0.21 -20.62 3.70
CA ARG A 295 0.39 -21.04 5.10
C ARG A 295 -0.69 -20.52 6.07
N GLY A 296 -1.89 -20.27 5.54
CA GLY A 296 -3.03 -19.75 6.29
C GLY A 296 -3.02 -18.24 6.53
N GLN A 297 -2.11 -17.51 5.89
CA GLN A 297 -2.13 -16.05 5.81
C GLN A 297 -2.73 -15.62 4.47
N ILE A 298 -3.52 -14.55 4.49
CA ILE A 298 -4.10 -13.93 3.32
C ILE A 298 -3.28 -12.68 2.97
N SER A 299 -2.89 -12.55 1.71
CA SER A 299 -2.09 -11.43 1.20
C SER A 299 -2.60 -10.94 -0.16
N SER A 300 -2.27 -9.69 -0.48
CA SER A 300 -2.51 -9.05 -1.76
C SER A 300 -1.51 -7.91 -1.88
N GLU A 301 -1.11 -7.56 -3.09
CA GLU A 301 -0.34 -6.33 -3.37
C GLU A 301 -1.25 -5.13 -3.67
N PHE A 302 -2.57 -5.34 -3.69
CA PHE A 302 -3.59 -4.32 -3.99
C PHE A 302 -3.42 -3.62 -5.35
N ASP A 303 -2.69 -4.24 -6.27
CA ASP A 303 -2.66 -3.82 -7.67
C ASP A 303 -4.01 -4.12 -8.32
N LEU A 304 -4.71 -3.08 -8.77
CA LEU A 304 -6.03 -3.22 -9.37
C LEU A 304 -5.95 -3.97 -10.70
N VAL A 305 -6.73 -5.03 -10.81
CA VAL A 305 -6.86 -5.85 -12.02
C VAL A 305 -8.33 -6.05 -12.34
N SER A 306 -8.69 -5.99 -13.63
CA SER A 306 -10.07 -6.18 -14.04
C SER A 306 -10.47 -7.66 -14.06
N GLU A 307 -11.78 -7.91 -13.92
CA GLU A 307 -12.35 -9.27 -14.05
C GLU A 307 -11.97 -9.90 -15.41
N GLU A 308 -11.95 -9.11 -16.48
CA GLU A 308 -11.64 -9.59 -17.84
C GLU A 308 -10.16 -9.97 -17.98
N ALA A 309 -9.25 -9.15 -17.45
CA ALA A 309 -7.81 -9.48 -17.45
C ALA A 309 -7.53 -10.74 -16.62
N TYR A 310 -8.20 -10.87 -15.46
CA TYR A 310 -8.10 -12.06 -14.63
C TYR A 310 -8.67 -13.30 -15.33
N THR A 311 -9.87 -13.23 -15.88
CA THR A 311 -10.60 -14.40 -16.37
C THR A 311 -10.19 -14.81 -17.78
N HIS A 312 -10.11 -13.85 -18.71
CA HIS A 312 -9.91 -14.12 -20.13
C HIS A 312 -8.43 -14.08 -20.55
N MET A 313 -7.61 -13.29 -19.87
CA MET A 313 -6.16 -13.19 -20.16
C MET A 313 -5.28 -13.97 -19.18
N ASN A 314 -5.90 -14.64 -18.20
CA ASN A 314 -5.22 -15.45 -17.19
C ASN A 314 -4.12 -14.70 -16.42
N ILE A 315 -4.33 -13.41 -16.12
CA ILE A 315 -3.42 -12.65 -15.26
C ILE A 315 -3.47 -13.23 -13.84
N ARG A 316 -2.31 -13.68 -13.34
CA ARG A 316 -2.15 -14.34 -12.03
C ARG A 316 -0.97 -13.80 -11.22
N SER A 317 -0.40 -12.68 -11.63
CA SER A 317 0.73 -12.04 -10.97
C SER A 317 0.51 -10.54 -10.84
N SER A 318 0.98 -9.96 -9.75
CA SER A 318 0.98 -8.52 -9.47
C SER A 318 1.99 -7.77 -10.37
N ILE A 319 2.06 -6.44 -10.23
CA ILE A 319 3.06 -5.60 -10.93
C ILE A 319 4.49 -5.97 -10.51
N HIS A 320 4.66 -6.49 -9.30
CA HIS A 320 5.93 -7.00 -8.77
C HIS A 320 6.14 -8.50 -9.01
N ASN A 321 5.39 -9.09 -9.96
CA ASN A 321 5.44 -10.52 -10.29
C ASN A 321 5.10 -11.47 -9.13
N ILE A 322 4.38 -11.01 -8.10
CA ILE A 322 3.93 -11.84 -6.99
C ILE A 322 2.65 -12.57 -7.41
N ARG A 323 2.68 -13.91 -7.35
CA ARG A 323 1.56 -14.73 -7.78
C ARG A 323 0.36 -14.65 -6.83
N PHE A 324 -0.83 -14.69 -7.40
CA PHE A 324 -2.10 -14.78 -6.69
C PHE A 324 -3.07 -15.80 -7.30
N GLN A 325 -3.95 -16.36 -6.47
CA GLN A 325 -4.87 -17.43 -6.87
C GLN A 325 -6.30 -16.95 -7.05
N TYR A 326 -6.68 -15.90 -6.34
CA TYR A 326 -8.04 -15.39 -6.29
C TYR A 326 -8.09 -13.97 -6.80
N TRP A 327 -9.26 -13.57 -7.27
CA TRP A 327 -9.59 -12.19 -7.59
C TRP A 327 -10.72 -11.74 -6.67
N LEU A 328 -10.45 -10.73 -5.84
CA LEU A 328 -11.41 -10.15 -4.92
C LEU A 328 -11.87 -8.79 -5.47
N PRO A 329 -13.10 -8.66 -5.98
CA PRO A 329 -13.63 -7.36 -6.33
C PRO A 329 -13.72 -6.44 -5.11
N LEU A 330 -13.45 -5.15 -5.34
CA LEU A 330 -13.47 -4.12 -4.29
C LEU A 330 -14.57 -3.10 -4.56
N PRO A 331 -15.23 -2.57 -3.52
CA PRO A 331 -16.10 -1.41 -3.69
C PRO A 331 -15.27 -0.16 -4.02
N ILE A 332 -15.56 0.46 -5.16
CA ILE A 332 -14.93 1.72 -5.59
C ILE A 332 -15.98 2.84 -5.57
N SER A 333 -17.01 2.75 -6.40
CA SER A 333 -18.17 3.64 -6.38
C SER A 333 -19.45 2.84 -6.16
N ARG A 334 -20.58 3.48 -5.84
CA ARG A 334 -21.87 2.76 -5.70
C ARG A 334 -22.23 1.98 -6.96
N ARG A 335 -22.06 2.61 -8.13
CA ARG A 335 -22.30 1.99 -9.43
C ARG A 335 -21.44 0.75 -9.60
N HIS A 336 -20.16 0.84 -9.28
CA HIS A 336 -19.21 -0.25 -9.40
C HIS A 336 -19.52 -1.38 -8.40
N TRP A 337 -19.79 -1.05 -7.13
CA TRP A 337 -20.16 -2.04 -6.11
C TRP A 337 -21.41 -2.84 -6.49
N ASN A 338 -22.45 -2.16 -7.02
CA ASN A 338 -23.65 -2.83 -7.52
C ASN A 338 -23.38 -3.87 -8.61
N GLN A 339 -22.28 -3.73 -9.37
CA GLN A 339 -21.88 -4.67 -10.41
C GLN A 339 -21.05 -5.85 -9.89
N VAL A 340 -20.38 -5.69 -8.74
CA VAL A 340 -19.36 -6.66 -8.28
C VAL A 340 -19.68 -7.32 -6.93
N ARG A 341 -20.69 -6.85 -6.19
CA ARG A 341 -20.99 -7.35 -4.84
C ARG A 341 -21.20 -8.86 -4.74
N GLU A 342 -21.93 -9.46 -5.68
CA GLU A 342 -22.16 -10.92 -5.71
C GLU A 342 -20.84 -11.68 -5.94
N GLY A 343 -19.99 -11.12 -6.81
CA GLY A 343 -18.64 -11.64 -7.05
C GLY A 343 -17.75 -11.52 -5.82
N ALA A 344 -17.94 -10.48 -4.98
CA ALA A 344 -17.13 -10.28 -3.78
C ALA A 344 -17.48 -11.32 -2.71
N HIS A 345 -18.77 -11.61 -2.51
CA HIS A 345 -19.22 -12.74 -1.68
C HIS A 345 -18.65 -14.07 -2.19
N GLY A 346 -18.81 -14.36 -3.49
CA GLY A 346 -18.27 -15.58 -4.09
C GLY A 346 -16.75 -15.72 -3.92
N ALA A 347 -16.00 -14.62 -4.08
CA ALA A 347 -14.55 -14.62 -3.89
C ALA A 347 -14.14 -14.86 -2.42
N LEU A 348 -14.81 -14.19 -1.47
CA LEU A 348 -14.56 -14.39 -0.04
C LEU A 348 -14.89 -15.82 0.40
N ALA A 349 -15.98 -16.40 -0.12
CA ALA A 349 -16.31 -17.80 0.11
C ALA A 349 -15.19 -18.72 -0.39
N GLN A 350 -14.73 -18.53 -1.64
CA GLN A 350 -13.64 -19.33 -2.21
C GLN A 350 -12.33 -19.22 -1.40
N ILE A 351 -12.00 -18.03 -0.90
CA ILE A 351 -10.86 -17.79 -0.01
C ILE A 351 -11.07 -18.52 1.33
N ALA A 352 -12.28 -18.46 1.90
CA ALA A 352 -12.63 -19.12 3.16
C ALA A 352 -12.51 -20.66 3.08
N PHE A 353 -12.88 -21.25 1.93
CA PHE A 353 -12.82 -22.69 1.69
C PHE A 353 -11.45 -23.19 1.19
N HIS A 354 -10.43 -22.31 1.06
CA HIS A 354 -9.12 -22.75 0.59
C HIS A 354 -8.50 -23.77 1.57
N PRO A 355 -7.92 -24.90 1.10
CA PRO A 355 -7.45 -25.98 1.98
C PRO A 355 -6.41 -25.58 3.02
N LYS A 356 -5.64 -24.51 2.74
CA LYS A 356 -4.63 -23.98 3.66
C LYS A 356 -5.11 -22.76 4.46
N ALA A 357 -6.34 -22.28 4.25
CA ALA A 357 -6.86 -21.13 4.99
C ALA A 357 -7.04 -21.49 6.47
N ARG A 358 -6.67 -20.56 7.37
CA ARG A 358 -6.95 -20.67 8.82
C ARG A 358 -8.36 -20.18 9.17
N CYS A 359 -9.16 -19.82 8.18
CA CYS A 359 -10.48 -19.23 8.35
C CYS A 359 -11.52 -20.31 8.68
N ALA A 360 -12.54 -19.96 9.46
CA ALA A 360 -13.78 -20.73 9.48
C ALA A 360 -14.57 -20.47 8.19
N LEU A 361 -15.49 -21.39 7.84
CA LEU A 361 -16.29 -21.50 6.60
C LEU A 361 -17.27 -20.31 6.36
N SER A 362 -16.82 -19.06 6.47
CA SER A 362 -17.64 -17.84 6.36
C SER A 362 -16.87 -16.69 5.72
N ASP A 363 -17.52 -16.02 4.78
CA ASP A 363 -17.01 -14.84 4.05
C ASP A 363 -16.49 -13.76 4.99
N LEU A 364 -17.27 -13.43 6.03
CA LEU A 364 -16.92 -12.41 7.02
C LEU A 364 -15.64 -12.77 7.78
N ARG A 365 -15.47 -14.05 8.14
CA ARG A 365 -14.27 -14.54 8.83
C ARG A 365 -13.05 -14.49 7.91
N ALA A 366 -13.21 -14.76 6.61
CA ALA A 366 -12.13 -14.58 5.64
C ALA A 366 -11.70 -13.12 5.55
N LEU A 367 -12.65 -12.18 5.46
CA LEU A 367 -12.34 -10.75 5.44
C LEU A 367 -11.68 -10.28 6.73
N PHE A 368 -12.17 -10.70 7.91
CA PHE A 368 -11.55 -10.37 9.19
C PHE A 368 -10.13 -10.93 9.30
N THR A 369 -9.91 -12.14 8.79
CA THR A 369 -8.57 -12.74 8.75
C THR A 369 -7.66 -11.94 7.82
N PHE A 370 -8.15 -11.56 6.65
CA PHE A 370 -7.37 -10.80 5.68
C PHE A 370 -6.99 -9.42 6.21
N MET A 371 -7.94 -8.67 6.78
CA MET A 371 -7.66 -7.40 7.42
C MET A 371 -6.64 -7.55 8.56
N ASN A 372 -6.75 -8.58 9.39
CA ASN A 372 -5.79 -8.83 10.46
C ASN A 372 -4.39 -9.16 9.91
N ASP A 373 -4.29 -9.97 8.86
CA ASP A 373 -3.01 -10.33 8.26
C ASP A 373 -2.29 -9.14 7.62
N VAL A 374 -3.04 -8.20 7.04
CA VAL A 374 -2.50 -6.91 6.58
C VAL A 374 -1.91 -6.14 7.76
N VAL A 375 -2.66 -5.97 8.86
CA VAL A 375 -2.18 -5.26 10.06
C VAL A 375 -0.92 -5.91 10.64
N VAL A 376 -0.89 -7.24 10.68
CA VAL A 376 0.29 -8.01 11.10
C VAL A 376 1.49 -7.72 10.21
N ARG A 377 1.30 -7.70 8.88
CA ARG A 377 2.38 -7.42 7.92
C ARG A 377 2.96 -6.02 8.06
N LEU A 378 2.13 -4.99 8.22
CA LEU A 378 2.56 -3.59 8.39
C LEU A 378 3.42 -3.36 9.64
N ASN A 379 3.27 -4.24 10.64
CA ASN A 379 3.90 -4.13 11.94
C ASN A 379 5.00 -5.19 12.18
N LYS A 380 5.28 -6.07 11.22
CA LYS A 380 6.45 -6.96 11.30
C LYS A 380 7.72 -6.11 11.17
N VAL A 381 8.64 -6.26 12.12
CA VAL A 381 10.02 -5.76 11.99
C VAL A 381 10.76 -6.78 11.13
N THR A 382 11.29 -6.31 10.01
CA THR A 382 11.96 -7.09 8.96
C THR A 382 13.29 -7.63 9.45
N GLU A 383 13.38 -8.83 10.05
CA GLU A 383 14.70 -9.47 10.25
C GLU A 383 14.81 -10.99 9.99
N GLU A 384 13.80 -11.87 10.19
CA GLU A 384 14.15 -13.31 10.33
C GLU A 384 13.55 -14.33 9.34
N THR A 385 12.79 -13.97 8.32
CA THR A 385 12.32 -14.96 7.31
C THR A 385 11.82 -14.30 6.03
N GLU A 386 12.74 -13.74 5.25
CA GLU A 386 12.38 -13.13 3.98
C GLU A 386 12.40 -14.16 2.84
N THR A 387 11.23 -14.48 2.30
CA THR A 387 11.13 -15.11 0.97
C THR A 387 11.40 -14.07 -0.12
N GLU A 388 11.82 -14.49 -1.32
CA GLU A 388 11.99 -13.54 -2.45
C GLU A 388 10.71 -12.74 -2.73
N ASP A 389 9.55 -13.39 -2.72
CA ASP A 389 8.26 -12.71 -2.90
C ASP A 389 7.99 -11.68 -1.82
N SER A 390 8.42 -11.97 -0.59
CA SER A 390 8.30 -10.96 0.46
C SER A 390 9.15 -9.75 0.09
N LYS A 391 10.40 -9.89 -0.40
CA LYS A 391 11.30 -8.76 -0.74
C LYS A 391 10.72 -7.82 -1.80
N LYS A 392 9.91 -8.37 -2.70
CA LYS A 392 9.24 -7.63 -3.77
C LYS A 392 7.95 -6.91 -3.33
N SER A 393 7.42 -7.21 -2.14
CA SER A 393 6.12 -6.70 -1.69
C SER A 393 6.19 -5.25 -1.20
N THR A 394 5.23 -4.43 -1.64
CA THR A 394 5.14 -3.00 -1.28
C THR A 394 4.48 -2.74 0.08
N LEU A 395 3.89 -3.77 0.69
CA LEU A 395 3.13 -3.67 1.96
C LEU A 395 3.94 -4.04 3.21
N ARG A 396 5.27 -4.03 3.11
CA ARG A 396 6.17 -4.33 4.23
C ARG A 396 6.27 -3.22 5.26
N HIS A 397 6.03 -1.99 4.83
CA HIS A 397 6.11 -0.81 5.67
C HIS A 397 4.74 -0.15 5.72
N ALA A 398 4.47 0.57 6.81
CA ALA A 398 3.31 1.44 6.92
C ALA A 398 3.49 2.68 6.03
N SER A 399 3.56 2.47 4.71
CA SER A 399 3.56 3.50 3.68
C SER A 399 2.14 4.02 3.45
N GLU A 400 2.01 5.15 2.77
CA GLU A 400 0.70 5.71 2.41
C GLU A 400 -0.13 4.72 1.58
N LYS A 401 0.46 4.14 0.53
CA LYS A 401 -0.16 3.08 -0.30
C LYS A 401 -0.67 1.90 0.53
N ALA A 402 0.06 1.51 1.56
CA ALA A 402 -0.33 0.40 2.41
C ALA A 402 -1.51 0.75 3.33
N ILE A 403 -1.60 2.00 3.78
CA ILE A 403 -2.78 2.51 4.50
C ILE A 403 -3.99 2.59 3.56
N GLU A 404 -3.83 3.11 2.34
CA GLU A 404 -4.90 3.16 1.33
C GLU A 404 -5.46 1.76 1.01
N SER A 405 -4.57 0.79 0.84
CA SER A 405 -4.91 -0.63 0.67
C SER A 405 -5.80 -1.14 1.80
N TYR A 406 -5.49 -0.77 3.05
CA TYR A 406 -6.28 -1.17 4.21
C TYR A 406 -7.66 -0.48 4.24
N PHE A 407 -7.76 0.77 3.76
CA PHE A 407 -9.05 1.45 3.59
C PHE A 407 -9.96 0.77 2.56
N HIS A 408 -9.42 0.15 1.50
CA HIS A 408 -10.23 -0.64 0.58
C HIS A 408 -10.87 -1.87 1.24
N LEU A 409 -10.15 -2.57 2.13
CA LEU A 409 -10.74 -3.67 2.91
C LEU A 409 -11.76 -3.17 3.93
N PHE A 410 -11.49 -2.03 4.57
CA PHE A 410 -12.47 -1.39 5.44
C PHE A 410 -13.73 -1.00 4.68
N HIS A 411 -13.61 -0.48 3.45
CA HIS A 411 -14.76 -0.17 2.60
C HIS A 411 -15.57 -1.42 2.28
N LEU A 412 -14.92 -2.51 1.89
CA LEU A 412 -15.58 -3.81 1.70
C LEU A 412 -16.30 -4.28 2.97
N LEU A 413 -15.65 -4.18 4.13
CA LEU A 413 -16.24 -4.54 5.42
C LEU A 413 -17.51 -3.72 5.72
N VAL A 414 -17.46 -2.40 5.48
CA VAL A 414 -18.60 -1.51 5.71
C VAL A 414 -19.74 -1.84 4.74
N CYS A 415 -19.47 -2.05 3.45
CA CYS A 415 -20.48 -2.49 2.48
C CYS A 415 -21.22 -3.74 2.98
N LEU A 416 -20.47 -4.80 3.29
CA LEU A 416 -21.06 -6.06 3.77
C LEU A 416 -21.87 -5.86 5.05
N ALA A 417 -21.34 -5.12 6.03
CA ALA A 417 -22.02 -4.87 7.30
C ALA A 417 -23.30 -4.04 7.15
N THR A 418 -23.36 -3.14 6.16
CA THR A 418 -24.57 -2.36 5.87
C THR A 418 -25.61 -3.13 5.06
N GLU A 419 -25.19 -4.11 4.26
CA GLU A 419 -26.09 -4.98 3.49
C GLU A 419 -26.69 -6.10 4.36
N ASP A 420 -25.93 -6.60 5.34
CA ASP A 420 -26.40 -7.57 6.33
C ASP A 420 -26.26 -7.05 7.78
N PRO A 421 -27.35 -6.51 8.37
CA PRO A 421 -27.36 -6.04 9.76
C PRO A 421 -26.96 -7.11 10.80
N SER A 422 -27.05 -8.40 10.47
CA SER A 422 -26.62 -9.49 11.35
C SER A 422 -25.13 -9.39 11.68
N ILE A 423 -24.32 -8.85 10.76
CA ILE A 423 -22.88 -8.67 10.92
C ILE A 423 -22.59 -7.65 12.04
N ILE A 424 -23.32 -6.53 12.05
CA ILE A 424 -23.21 -5.51 13.10
C ILE A 424 -23.69 -6.09 14.44
N GLN A 425 -24.79 -6.84 14.44
CA GLN A 425 -25.30 -7.49 15.65
C GLN A 425 -24.30 -8.50 16.24
N GLN A 426 -23.62 -9.28 15.39
CA GLN A 426 -22.56 -10.19 15.80
C GLN A 426 -21.36 -9.44 16.40
N ALA A 427 -20.91 -8.36 15.77
CA ALA A 427 -19.86 -7.50 16.29
C ALA A 427 -20.23 -6.91 17.67
N ASN A 428 -21.44 -6.37 17.80
CA ASN A 428 -21.97 -5.83 19.05
C ASN A 428 -22.04 -6.90 20.16
N THR A 429 -22.49 -8.11 19.83
CA THR A 429 -22.58 -9.23 20.78
C THR A 429 -21.19 -9.69 21.25
N LEU A 430 -20.23 -9.77 20.33
CA LEU A 430 -18.85 -10.12 20.64
C LEU A 430 -18.23 -9.11 21.61
N LEU A 431 -18.41 -7.81 21.36
CA LEU A 431 -17.83 -6.74 22.17
C LEU A 431 -18.44 -6.65 23.56
N ARG A 432 -19.78 -6.70 23.67
CA ARG A 432 -20.47 -6.73 24.97
C ARG A 432 -20.05 -7.96 25.79
N GLY A 433 -20.07 -9.13 25.17
CA GLY A 433 -19.63 -10.36 25.83
C GLY A 433 -18.18 -10.28 26.31
N PHE A 434 -17.30 -9.65 25.52
CA PHE A 434 -15.91 -9.44 25.90
C PHE A 434 -15.77 -8.49 27.10
N GLU A 435 -16.50 -7.37 27.10
CA GLU A 435 -16.57 -6.44 28.24
C GLU A 435 -17.07 -7.14 29.50
N ASP A 436 -18.14 -7.95 29.39
CA ASP A 436 -18.78 -8.74 30.45
C ASP A 436 -17.94 -9.94 30.95
N GLY A 437 -16.75 -10.16 30.40
CA GLY A 437 -15.80 -11.15 30.91
C GLY A 437 -15.70 -12.45 30.10
N LYS A 438 -16.45 -12.61 29.02
CA LYS A 438 -16.32 -13.75 28.06
C LYS A 438 -15.11 -13.56 27.13
N ARG A 439 -13.92 -13.44 27.73
CA ARG A 439 -12.66 -13.04 27.06
C ARG A 439 -11.80 -14.21 26.60
N GLY A 440 -12.13 -15.42 27.03
CA GLY A 440 -11.36 -16.64 26.72
C GLY A 440 -11.35 -16.99 25.24
N LYS A 441 -10.39 -17.82 24.80
CA LYS A 441 -10.31 -18.33 23.41
C LYS A 441 -11.58 -19.05 22.92
N ALA A 442 -12.38 -19.60 23.83
CA ALA A 442 -13.66 -20.25 23.51
C ALA A 442 -14.71 -19.26 22.96
N TYR A 443 -14.67 -18.00 23.39
CA TYR A 443 -15.64 -16.96 23.00
C TYR A 443 -15.03 -15.96 22.02
N CYS A 444 -13.78 -15.54 22.26
CA CYS A 444 -13.03 -14.65 21.39
C CYS A 444 -11.72 -15.33 20.98
N SER A 445 -11.76 -16.16 19.93
CA SER A 445 -10.59 -16.93 19.50
C SER A 445 -9.42 -16.04 19.06
N ASN A 446 -9.70 -14.93 18.39
CA ASN A 446 -8.71 -14.00 17.84
C ASN A 446 -9.00 -12.56 18.29
N LEU A 447 -8.04 -11.92 18.97
CA LEU A 447 -8.17 -10.51 19.37
C LEU A 447 -8.15 -9.55 18.17
N GLY A 448 -7.46 -9.89 17.07
CA GLY A 448 -7.50 -9.08 15.86
C GLY A 448 -8.91 -9.00 15.24
N HIS A 449 -9.67 -10.10 15.30
CA HIS A 449 -11.08 -10.11 14.87
C HIS A 449 -11.94 -9.21 15.76
N LEU A 450 -11.67 -9.14 17.07
CA LEU A 450 -12.33 -8.21 17.98
C LEU A 450 -12.04 -6.75 17.62
N LEU A 451 -10.79 -6.43 17.25
CA LEU A 451 -10.39 -5.07 16.85
C LEU A 451 -11.03 -4.66 15.51
N ILE A 452 -11.21 -5.59 14.59
CA ILE A 452 -11.91 -5.33 13.32
C ILE A 452 -13.41 -5.14 13.59
N ALA A 453 -14.00 -5.91 14.50
CA ALA A 453 -15.39 -5.74 14.91
C ALA A 453 -15.67 -4.33 15.47
N LEU A 454 -14.70 -3.71 16.16
CA LEU A 454 -14.82 -2.32 16.65
C LEU A 454 -15.04 -1.29 15.53
N LEU A 455 -14.61 -1.58 14.31
CA LEU A 455 -14.74 -0.66 13.17
C LEU A 455 -16.21 -0.50 12.75
N ILE A 456 -17.01 -1.56 12.86
CA ILE A 456 -18.40 -1.60 12.41
C ILE A 456 -19.43 -1.61 13.55
N SER A 457 -19.03 -1.91 14.79
CA SER A 457 -19.94 -1.99 15.94
C SER A 457 -20.58 -0.65 16.32
N ASP A 458 -21.71 -0.67 17.01
CA ASP A 458 -22.33 0.51 17.63
C ASP A 458 -21.93 0.69 19.10
N ILE A 459 -21.09 -0.21 19.62
CA ILE A 459 -20.63 -0.17 21.00
C ILE A 459 -19.60 0.95 21.17
N LYS A 460 -19.88 1.86 22.10
CA LYS A 460 -18.93 2.90 22.50
C LYS A 460 -17.69 2.26 23.12
N VAL A 461 -16.52 2.69 22.67
CA VAL A 461 -15.24 2.24 23.24
C VAL A 461 -15.04 2.89 24.60
N THR A 462 -15.20 2.12 25.67
CA THR A 462 -15.04 2.57 27.06
C THR A 462 -13.64 2.27 27.59
N ASP A 463 -13.23 2.97 28.65
CA ASP A 463 -12.03 2.64 29.43
C ASP A 463 -12.03 1.18 29.92
N VAL A 464 -13.22 0.63 30.24
CA VAL A 464 -13.39 -0.75 30.72
C VAL A 464 -13.09 -1.74 29.59
N LEU A 465 -13.61 -1.50 28.39
CA LEU A 465 -13.35 -2.32 27.23
C LEU A 465 -11.86 -2.28 26.83
N ILE A 466 -11.25 -1.09 26.77
CA ILE A 466 -9.81 -0.94 26.46
C ILE A 466 -8.95 -1.68 27.50
N LYS A 467 -9.21 -1.49 28.80
CA LYS A 467 -8.51 -2.22 29.89
C LYS A 467 -8.66 -3.74 29.73
N SER A 468 -9.84 -4.19 29.33
CA SER A 468 -10.13 -5.60 29.09
C SER A 468 -9.33 -6.16 27.93
N ILE A 469 -9.24 -5.42 26.81
CA ILE A 469 -8.47 -5.80 25.63
C ILE A 469 -6.98 -5.89 25.98
N ILE A 470 -6.42 -4.85 26.62
CA ILE A 470 -5.02 -4.80 27.04
C ILE A 470 -4.69 -5.97 27.98
N THR A 471 -5.51 -6.18 29.02
CA THR A 471 -5.24 -7.22 30.02
C THR A 471 -5.30 -8.62 29.41
N GLU A 472 -6.28 -8.88 28.54
CA GLU A 472 -6.39 -10.17 27.85
C GLU A 472 -5.25 -10.39 26.84
N ALA A 473 -4.81 -9.34 26.14
CA ALA A 473 -3.65 -9.42 25.24
C ALA A 473 -2.37 -9.79 25.99
N ILE A 474 -2.08 -9.08 27.11
CA ILE A 474 -0.93 -9.40 27.98
C ILE A 474 -1.04 -10.85 28.47
N THR A 475 -2.22 -11.26 28.95
CA THR A 475 -2.46 -12.62 29.45
C THR A 475 -2.20 -13.69 28.37
N ARG A 476 -2.65 -13.48 27.12
CA ARG A 476 -2.40 -14.41 26.01
C ARG A 476 -0.93 -14.45 25.58
N ASN A 477 -0.22 -13.34 25.72
CA ASN A 477 1.17 -13.23 25.34
C ASN A 477 2.14 -13.86 26.35
N VAL A 478 1.69 -14.18 27.58
CA VAL A 478 2.54 -14.80 28.62
C VAL A 478 3.28 -16.04 28.11
N VAL A 479 2.65 -16.90 27.29
CA VAL A 479 3.34 -18.09 26.74
C VAL A 479 4.54 -17.71 25.88
N TRP A 480 4.39 -16.68 25.04
CA TRP A 480 5.47 -16.18 24.18
C TRP A 480 6.48 -15.36 24.98
N LEU A 481 6.06 -14.67 26.03
CA LEU A 481 6.95 -13.94 26.92
C LEU A 481 7.93 -14.90 27.63
N LEU A 482 7.41 -15.99 28.21
CA LEU A 482 8.19 -16.90 29.06
C LEU A 482 8.98 -17.95 28.27
N ASP A 483 8.45 -18.42 27.14
CA ASP A 483 9.06 -19.51 26.37
C ASP A 483 10.16 -19.02 25.43
N ARG A 484 11.17 -19.87 25.19
CA ARG A 484 12.29 -19.58 24.27
C ARG A 484 11.87 -19.50 22.81
N LYS A 485 10.70 -20.04 22.44
CA LYS A 485 10.10 -19.81 21.11
C LYS A 485 9.59 -18.38 20.91
N GLY A 486 9.51 -17.58 21.98
CA GLY A 486 9.26 -16.14 21.93
C GLY A 486 10.39 -15.37 22.59
N ALA A 487 10.10 -14.56 23.60
CA ALA A 487 11.07 -13.67 24.26
C ALA A 487 12.00 -14.39 25.26
N GLY A 488 11.67 -15.62 25.68
CA GLY A 488 12.54 -16.43 26.54
C GLY A 488 12.72 -15.92 27.98
N LYS A 489 11.84 -15.05 28.47
CA LYS A 489 11.91 -14.40 29.79
C LYS A 489 11.33 -15.27 30.90
N ALA A 490 11.79 -16.51 31.00
CA ALA A 490 11.26 -17.50 31.94
C ALA A 490 11.34 -17.06 33.41
N GLU A 491 12.30 -16.21 33.75
CA GLU A 491 12.45 -15.60 35.08
C GLU A 491 11.24 -14.76 35.52
N LEU A 492 10.47 -14.20 34.58
CA LEU A 492 9.23 -13.46 34.88
C LEU A 492 8.10 -14.36 35.39
N SER A 493 8.26 -15.68 35.32
CA SER A 493 7.35 -16.65 35.95
C SER A 493 7.49 -16.70 37.47
N TYR A 494 8.54 -16.12 38.05
CA TYR A 494 8.65 -15.95 39.50
C TYR A 494 7.62 -14.92 39.98
N MET A 495 6.90 -15.22 41.07
CA MET A 495 5.90 -14.33 41.66
C MET A 495 6.54 -13.47 42.76
N GLU A 496 7.35 -12.48 42.35
CA GLU A 496 8.05 -11.59 43.28
C GLU A 496 7.13 -10.82 44.23
N ARG A 497 7.69 -10.39 45.37
CA ARG A 497 6.94 -9.75 46.46
C ARG A 497 7.00 -8.23 46.40
N ASP A 498 7.96 -7.68 45.67
CA ASP A 498 8.13 -6.26 45.47
C ASP A 498 6.81 -5.60 45.05
N ALA A 499 6.45 -4.52 45.75
CA ALA A 499 5.25 -3.76 45.43
C ALA A 499 5.34 -3.18 44.01
N VAL A 500 6.53 -2.77 43.60
CA VAL A 500 6.85 -2.26 42.26
C VAL A 500 8.06 -3.03 41.73
N SER A 501 7.95 -3.55 40.51
CA SER A 501 9.05 -4.25 39.82
C SER A 501 9.33 -3.60 38.48
N ALA A 502 10.36 -2.74 38.45
CA ALA A 502 10.78 -2.02 37.24
C ALA A 502 11.18 -2.99 36.12
N TYR A 503 11.92 -4.05 36.47
CA TYR A 503 12.31 -5.11 35.54
C TYR A 503 11.09 -5.79 34.92
N ARG A 504 10.10 -6.23 35.72
CA ARG A 504 8.89 -6.87 35.16
C ARG A 504 8.15 -5.93 34.23
N LEU A 505 8.00 -4.66 34.61
CA LEU A 505 7.35 -3.66 33.77
C LEU A 505 8.08 -3.49 32.43
N HIS A 506 9.41 -3.42 32.45
CA HIS A 506 10.21 -3.27 31.24
C HIS A 506 10.21 -4.53 30.38
N GLU A 507 10.59 -5.67 30.94
CA GLU A 507 10.78 -6.92 30.18
C GLU A 507 9.46 -7.52 29.68
N THR A 508 8.36 -7.35 30.42
CA THR A 508 7.03 -7.75 29.92
C THR A 508 6.59 -6.87 28.75
N PHE A 509 7.02 -5.60 28.73
CA PHE A 509 6.75 -4.73 27.59
C PHE A 509 7.57 -5.16 26.37
N GLN A 510 8.89 -5.28 26.54
CA GLN A 510 9.82 -5.64 25.46
C GLN A 510 9.49 -7.01 24.86
N GLY A 511 9.22 -8.01 25.70
CA GLY A 511 8.88 -9.37 25.26
C GLY A 511 7.54 -9.52 24.54
N SER A 512 6.76 -8.44 24.38
CA SER A 512 5.47 -8.44 23.68
C SER A 512 5.27 -7.23 22.75
N LEU A 513 6.37 -6.56 22.39
CA LEU A 513 6.37 -5.29 21.64
C LEU A 513 5.57 -5.35 20.33
N THR A 514 5.73 -6.43 19.55
CA THR A 514 4.97 -6.63 18.29
C THR A 514 3.47 -6.63 18.55
N SER A 515 3.00 -7.31 19.60
CA SER A 515 1.57 -7.36 19.92
C SER A 515 1.04 -5.99 20.31
N TYR A 516 1.79 -5.21 21.09
CA TYR A 516 1.38 -3.86 21.48
C TYR A 516 1.33 -2.90 20.29
N ARG A 517 2.26 -3.01 19.33
CA ARG A 517 2.24 -2.23 18.08
C ARG A 517 0.98 -2.52 17.25
N LEU A 518 0.56 -3.78 17.15
CA LEU A 518 -0.70 -4.15 16.46
C LEU A 518 -1.93 -3.52 17.12
N LEU A 519 -1.97 -3.52 18.46
CA LEU A 519 -3.07 -2.91 19.21
C LEU A 519 -3.12 -1.39 19.00
N MET A 520 -1.97 -0.71 19.11
CA MET A 520 -1.89 0.74 18.90
C MET A 520 -2.25 1.12 17.46
N PHE A 521 -1.76 0.38 16.46
CA PHE A 521 -2.14 0.57 15.07
C PHE A 521 -3.66 0.44 14.89
N SER A 522 -4.25 -0.62 15.43
CA SER A 522 -5.68 -0.90 15.25
C SER A 522 -6.54 0.20 15.87
N GLU A 523 -6.17 0.71 17.03
CA GLU A 523 -6.87 1.83 17.67
C GLU A 523 -6.66 3.15 16.93
N LEU A 524 -5.44 3.44 16.46
CA LEU A 524 -5.14 4.61 15.62
C LEU A 524 -5.97 4.59 14.33
N PHE A 525 -6.00 3.45 13.63
CA PHE A 525 -6.82 3.28 12.44
C PHE A 525 -8.31 3.45 12.77
N ARG A 526 -8.81 2.82 13.85
CA ARG A 526 -10.21 2.97 14.27
C ARG A 526 -10.57 4.44 14.50
N ARG A 527 -9.73 5.21 15.19
CA ARG A 527 -9.95 6.66 15.41
C ARG A 527 -9.94 7.47 14.12
N THR A 528 -9.17 7.04 13.13
CA THR A 528 -9.06 7.75 11.85
C THR A 528 -10.21 7.41 10.91
N ALA A 529 -10.53 6.13 10.78
CA ALA A 529 -11.58 5.61 9.92
C ALA A 529 -12.99 5.88 10.48
N ARG A 530 -13.14 5.83 11.81
CA ARG A 530 -14.40 6.11 12.52
C ARG A 530 -14.14 6.82 13.85
N PRO A 531 -13.93 8.16 13.83
CA PRO A 531 -13.57 8.94 15.01
C PRO A 531 -14.62 8.88 16.14
N SER A 532 -15.90 8.87 15.77
CA SER A 532 -17.02 8.73 16.70
C SER A 532 -17.95 7.60 16.27
N HIS A 533 -18.34 6.76 17.22
CA HIS A 533 -19.38 5.76 17.06
C HIS A 533 -20.78 6.37 16.94
N GLU A 534 -20.94 7.66 17.24
CA GLU A 534 -22.19 8.40 17.02
C GLU A 534 -22.50 8.59 15.54
N LYS A 535 -21.47 8.58 14.67
CA LYS A 535 -21.69 8.61 13.22
C LYS A 535 -22.26 7.25 12.78
N PRO A 536 -23.48 7.24 12.20
CA PRO A 536 -24.09 6.01 11.68
C PRO A 536 -23.23 5.37 10.59
N LEU A 537 -23.21 4.03 10.55
CA LEU A 537 -22.35 3.30 9.61
C LEU A 537 -22.70 3.56 8.13
N ASN A 538 -23.96 3.87 7.81
CA ASN A 538 -24.38 4.28 6.47
C ASN A 538 -23.77 5.63 6.04
N GLN A 539 -23.58 6.58 6.97
CA GLN A 539 -22.88 7.83 6.63
C GLN A 539 -21.39 7.57 6.36
N VAL A 540 -20.78 6.65 7.12
CA VAL A 540 -19.39 6.21 6.86
C VAL A 540 -19.28 5.56 5.49
N LEU A 541 -20.25 4.72 5.11
CA LEU A 541 -20.33 4.10 3.78
C LEU A 541 -20.40 5.16 2.67
N ASP A 542 -21.27 6.15 2.84
CA ASP A 542 -21.47 7.21 1.86
C ASP A 542 -20.17 7.99 1.62
N GLU A 543 -19.48 8.37 2.69
CA GLU A 543 -18.18 9.05 2.62
C GLU A 543 -17.07 8.18 1.98
N LEU A 544 -17.10 6.86 2.20
CA LEU A 544 -16.16 5.95 1.55
C LEU A 544 -16.42 5.86 0.05
N PHE A 545 -17.68 5.84 -0.39
CA PHE A 545 -18.00 5.92 -1.82
C PHE A 545 -17.58 7.24 -2.45
N ASP A 546 -17.77 8.36 -1.77
CA ASP A 546 -17.37 9.69 -2.25
C ASP A 546 -15.84 9.80 -2.41
N ARG A 547 -15.09 9.06 -1.60
CA ARG A 547 -13.61 8.97 -1.66
C ARG A 547 -13.09 7.79 -2.46
N HIS A 548 -13.97 7.05 -3.12
CA HIS A 548 -13.66 5.85 -3.90
C HIS A 548 -12.92 4.73 -3.13
N GLY A 549 -13.30 4.53 -1.88
CA GLY A 549 -12.65 3.59 -0.95
C GLY A 549 -11.34 4.11 -0.35
N GLY A 550 -10.95 5.35 -0.66
CA GLY A 550 -9.76 5.99 -0.12
C GLY A 550 -9.94 6.53 1.31
N PRO A 551 -8.82 6.78 2.01
CA PRO A 551 -8.79 7.43 3.31
C PRO A 551 -9.35 8.86 3.26
N PRO A 552 -9.77 9.42 4.41
CA PRO A 552 -9.96 10.86 4.55
C PRO A 552 -8.74 11.66 4.10
N GLN A 553 -8.94 12.92 3.72
CA GLN A 553 -7.86 13.77 3.25
C GLN A 553 -6.72 13.84 4.27
N ASP A 554 -5.48 13.75 3.77
CA ASP A 554 -4.21 13.74 4.54
C ASP A 554 -4.08 12.58 5.56
N ALA A 555 -5.09 11.72 5.68
CA ALA A 555 -5.09 10.66 6.68
C ALA A 555 -4.07 9.56 6.35
N ALA A 556 -3.83 9.21 5.08
CA ALA A 556 -2.80 8.24 4.71
C ALA A 556 -1.41 8.67 5.17
N SER A 557 -0.99 9.88 4.82
CA SER A 557 0.30 10.48 5.21
C SER A 557 0.42 10.58 6.73
N HIS A 558 -0.62 11.06 7.40
CA HIS A 558 -0.66 11.17 8.85
C HIS A 558 -0.57 9.79 9.53
N LEU A 559 -1.37 8.81 9.10
CA LEU A 559 -1.32 7.43 9.61
C LEU A 559 0.07 6.81 9.40
N ALA A 560 0.66 6.96 8.21
CA ALA A 560 2.00 6.46 7.91
C ALA A 560 3.08 7.09 8.81
N ALA A 561 2.97 8.39 9.11
CA ALA A 561 3.86 9.09 10.04
C ALA A 561 3.64 8.62 11.49
N GLU A 562 2.39 8.52 11.93
CA GLU A 562 2.05 8.09 13.28
C GLU A 562 2.43 6.63 13.52
N VAL A 563 2.29 5.73 12.56
CA VAL A 563 2.75 4.34 12.70
C VAL A 563 4.26 4.27 12.87
N ARG A 564 5.03 5.16 12.21
CA ARG A 564 6.47 5.29 12.48
C ARG A 564 6.73 5.76 13.90
N ARG A 565 5.97 6.74 14.40
CA ARG A 565 6.05 7.20 15.81
C ARG A 565 5.70 6.09 16.80
N LEU A 566 4.65 5.29 16.55
CA LEU A 566 4.25 4.17 17.42
C LEU A 566 5.38 3.14 17.63
N ARG A 567 6.34 3.04 16.69
CA ARG A 567 7.49 2.16 16.83
C ARG A 567 8.47 2.60 17.90
N THR A 568 8.49 3.90 18.27
CA THR A 568 9.37 4.47 19.31
C THR A 568 8.84 4.25 20.72
N ILE A 569 7.62 3.73 20.89
CA ILE A 569 7.01 3.49 22.19
C ILE A 569 7.58 2.21 22.79
N ASP A 570 8.15 2.33 23.98
CA ASP A 570 8.94 1.29 24.66
C ASP A 570 8.47 1.00 26.10
N ASN A 571 7.35 1.59 26.53
CA ASN A 571 6.84 1.46 27.89
C ASN A 571 5.31 1.46 27.99
N PHE A 572 4.80 0.86 29.07
CA PHE A 572 3.36 0.71 29.34
C PHE A 572 2.59 2.03 29.47
N PRO A 573 3.06 3.06 30.20
CA PRO A 573 2.34 4.33 30.30
C PRO A 573 2.10 4.99 28.95
N ALA A 574 3.11 5.05 28.07
CA ALA A 574 2.97 5.59 26.72
C ALA A 574 2.00 4.74 25.88
N PHE A 575 2.18 3.41 25.88
CA PHE A 575 1.27 2.49 25.20
C PHE A 575 -0.19 2.65 25.63
N MET A 576 -0.47 2.75 26.93
CA MET A 576 -1.83 2.90 27.45
C MET A 576 -2.48 4.23 27.05
N ARG A 577 -1.69 5.32 26.99
CA ARG A 577 -2.17 6.61 26.47
C ARG A 577 -2.54 6.51 25.00
N GLU A 578 -1.72 5.86 24.18
CA GLU A 578 -2.05 5.63 22.76
C GLU A 578 -3.33 4.81 22.60
N MET A 579 -3.48 3.75 23.41
CA MET A 579 -4.69 2.95 23.46
C MET A 579 -5.93 3.72 23.95
N GLY A 580 -5.78 4.95 24.44
CA GLY A 580 -6.88 5.86 24.77
C GLY A 580 -7.33 5.84 26.22
N LEU A 581 -6.55 5.22 27.12
CA LEU A 581 -6.88 5.22 28.54
C LEU A 581 -6.68 6.61 29.15
N GLN A 582 -7.73 7.12 29.79
CA GLN A 582 -7.70 8.43 30.47
C GLN A 582 -6.89 8.35 31.77
N SER A 583 -7.02 7.24 32.51
CA SER A 583 -6.32 7.02 33.77
C SER A 583 -5.30 5.90 33.64
N ILE A 584 -4.02 6.25 33.78
CA ILE A 584 -2.91 5.29 33.77
C ILE A 584 -2.72 4.72 35.18
N PRO A 585 -2.64 3.39 35.35
CA PRO A 585 -2.40 2.78 36.65
C PRO A 585 -1.01 3.13 37.19
N THR A 586 -0.90 3.19 38.52
CA THR A 586 0.41 3.33 39.18
C THR A 586 1.30 2.12 38.90
N PRO A 587 2.63 2.28 38.92
CA PRO A 587 3.55 1.14 38.77
C PRO A 587 3.24 -0.02 39.72
N MET A 588 2.86 0.29 40.96
CA MET A 588 2.48 -0.71 41.96
C MET A 588 1.26 -1.53 41.53
N ASN A 589 0.18 -0.86 41.14
CA ASN A 589 -1.04 -1.52 40.70
C ASN A 589 -0.77 -2.35 39.44
N PHE A 590 0.01 -1.83 38.49
CA PHE A 590 0.26 -2.51 37.24
C PHE A 590 1.25 -3.69 37.39
N THR A 591 2.26 -3.60 38.26
CA THR A 591 3.10 -4.75 38.65
C THR A 591 2.24 -5.88 39.23
N SER A 592 1.22 -5.56 40.04
CA SER A 592 0.25 -6.56 40.51
C SER A 592 -0.53 -7.20 39.35
N VAL A 593 -1.06 -6.38 38.43
CA VAL A 593 -1.78 -6.86 37.25
C VAL A 593 -0.90 -7.81 36.40
N LEU A 594 0.36 -7.47 36.15
CA LEU A 594 1.26 -8.31 35.36
C LEU A 594 1.49 -9.68 36.03
N ARG A 595 1.69 -9.74 37.35
CA ARG A 595 1.76 -11.02 38.09
C ARG A 595 0.46 -11.82 37.94
N ASP A 596 -0.68 -11.15 38.05
CA ASP A 596 -1.99 -11.79 37.89
C ASP A 596 -2.22 -12.30 36.47
N THR A 597 -1.72 -11.61 35.43
CA THR A 597 -1.81 -12.10 34.05
C THR A 597 -1.03 -13.39 33.84
N VAL A 598 0.12 -13.56 34.51
CA VAL A 598 0.87 -14.83 34.47
C VAL A 598 0.05 -15.94 35.09
N ARG A 599 -0.51 -15.74 36.30
CA ARG A 599 -1.37 -16.76 36.95
C ARG A 599 -2.59 -17.09 36.07
N LYS A 600 -3.31 -16.08 35.61
CA LYS A 600 -4.49 -16.24 34.75
C LYS A 600 -4.17 -16.93 33.42
N SER A 601 -2.98 -16.72 32.86
CA SER A 601 -2.55 -17.43 31.65
C SER A 601 -2.47 -18.94 31.90
N MET A 602 -1.95 -19.34 33.05
CA MET A 602 -1.88 -20.74 33.47
C MET A 602 -3.29 -21.29 33.75
N ASP A 603 -4.10 -20.56 34.51
CA ASP A 603 -5.46 -20.98 34.88
C ASP A 603 -6.38 -21.14 33.65
N LYS A 604 -6.21 -20.25 32.65
CA LYS A 604 -6.93 -20.32 31.36
C LYS A 604 -6.35 -21.35 30.38
N GLY A 605 -5.26 -22.02 30.73
CA GLY A 605 -4.58 -22.99 29.88
C GLY A 605 -3.90 -22.38 28.64
N TYR A 606 -3.62 -21.08 28.64
CA TYR A 606 -2.80 -20.44 27.60
C TYR A 606 -1.32 -20.78 27.76
N SER A 607 -0.90 -21.03 28.99
CA SER A 607 0.44 -21.44 29.38
C SER A 607 0.36 -22.59 30.40
N ARG A 608 1.49 -23.22 30.67
CA ARG A 608 1.65 -24.13 31.83
C ARG A 608 2.87 -23.75 32.67
N TRP A 609 2.85 -24.12 33.94
CA TRP A 609 4.01 -23.95 34.82
C TRP A 609 5.14 -24.92 34.41
N ALA A 610 6.11 -24.41 33.64
CA ALA A 610 7.20 -25.22 33.12
C ALA A 610 8.39 -25.36 34.09
N ILE A 611 8.52 -24.42 35.04
CA ILE A 611 9.57 -24.40 36.06
C ILE A 611 8.98 -24.10 37.43
N SER A 612 9.64 -24.58 38.49
CA SER A 612 9.24 -24.28 39.86
C SER A 612 9.48 -22.81 40.23
N GLN A 613 8.75 -22.28 41.21
CA GLN A 613 9.00 -20.92 41.71
C GLN A 613 10.43 -20.74 42.24
N ARG A 614 11.04 -21.79 42.82
CA ARG A 614 12.45 -21.78 43.24
C ARG A 614 13.39 -21.62 42.04
N THR A 615 13.15 -22.37 40.97
CA THR A 615 13.94 -22.27 39.73
C THR A 615 13.77 -20.89 39.09
N ALA A 616 12.54 -20.39 38.99
CA ALA A 616 12.25 -19.07 38.43
C ALA A 616 12.91 -17.95 39.24
N MET A 617 12.87 -18.04 40.58
CA MET A 617 13.55 -17.11 41.49
C MET A 617 15.04 -17.07 41.23
N HIS A 618 15.69 -18.22 41.04
CA HIS A 618 17.14 -18.25 40.75
C HIS A 618 17.49 -17.62 39.41
N LEU A 619 16.66 -17.85 38.38
CA LEU A 619 16.82 -17.14 37.10
C LEU A 619 16.63 -15.63 37.31
N ARG A 620 15.66 -15.24 38.13
CA ARG A 620 15.35 -13.84 38.40
C ARG A 620 16.47 -13.11 39.16
N ILE A 621 17.09 -13.75 40.15
CA ILE A 621 18.24 -13.18 40.90
C ILE A 621 19.43 -12.89 39.99
N LYS A 622 19.65 -13.68 38.94
CA LYS A 622 20.73 -13.41 37.97
C LYS A 622 20.50 -12.11 37.20
N GLU A 623 19.26 -11.85 36.84
CA GLU A 623 18.88 -10.66 36.07
C GLU A 623 18.68 -9.42 36.97
N ASP A 624 18.24 -9.61 38.21
CA ASP A 624 18.06 -8.55 39.22
C ASP A 624 18.47 -9.04 40.62
N PRO A 625 19.72 -8.79 41.02
CA PRO A 625 20.24 -9.20 42.32
C PRO A 625 19.56 -8.51 43.52
N HIS A 626 18.81 -7.44 43.30
CA HIS A 626 18.23 -6.60 44.36
C HIS A 626 16.77 -6.94 44.71
N ILE A 627 16.23 -8.00 44.11
CA ILE A 627 14.86 -8.47 44.34
C ILE A 627 14.56 -8.80 45.82
N GLN A 628 13.35 -8.51 46.28
CA GLN A 628 12.96 -8.82 47.66
C GLN A 628 12.71 -10.31 47.87
N LEU A 629 13.58 -10.92 48.68
CA LEU A 629 13.53 -12.33 49.08
C LEU A 629 13.26 -12.47 50.59
N THR A 630 12.52 -13.52 50.96
CA THR A 630 12.42 -13.97 52.36
C THR A 630 13.71 -14.55 52.89
N LYS A 631 13.77 -14.72 54.23
CA LYS A 631 14.88 -15.41 54.90
C LYS A 631 15.10 -16.82 54.33
N GLU A 632 14.04 -17.58 54.11
CA GLU A 632 14.09 -18.94 53.54
C GLU A 632 14.58 -18.93 52.08
N GLU A 633 14.06 -18.02 51.26
CA GLU A 633 14.48 -17.87 49.87
C GLU A 633 15.97 -17.51 49.77
N ARG A 634 16.47 -16.58 50.60
CA ARG A 634 17.89 -16.20 50.68
C ARG A 634 18.79 -17.36 51.07
N GLN A 635 18.34 -18.23 51.98
CA GLN A 635 19.12 -19.40 52.42
C GLN A 635 19.22 -20.49 51.34
N SER A 636 18.28 -20.52 50.38
CA SER A 636 18.26 -21.52 49.31
C SER A 636 19.14 -21.19 48.08
N VAL A 637 19.65 -19.96 47.99
CA VAL A 637 20.44 -19.46 46.85
C VAL A 637 21.78 -20.21 46.60
N PRO A 638 22.53 -20.70 47.61
CA PRO A 638 23.82 -21.36 47.37
C PRO A 638 23.75 -22.80 46.80
N TYR A 639 22.58 -23.45 46.80
CA TYR A 639 22.43 -24.90 46.58
C TYR A 639 22.05 -25.32 45.14
N VAL A 640 22.43 -24.55 44.12
CA VAL A 640 21.81 -24.67 42.79
C VAL A 640 22.65 -25.47 41.79
N ASP A 641 22.08 -26.56 41.28
CA ASP A 641 22.59 -27.27 40.10
C ASP A 641 22.10 -26.62 38.80
N TYR A 642 23.01 -25.89 38.14
CA TYR A 642 22.76 -25.18 36.89
C TYR A 642 22.54 -26.09 35.67
N ARG A 643 22.76 -27.41 35.79
CA ARG A 643 22.60 -28.36 34.68
C ARG A 643 21.13 -28.65 34.31
N SER A 644 20.18 -28.31 35.17
CA SER A 644 18.73 -28.56 34.98
C SER A 644 17.97 -27.47 34.21
N ALA A 645 18.59 -26.31 33.93
CA ALA A 645 17.93 -25.14 33.33
C ALA A 645 17.86 -25.16 31.78
N SER A 646 18.20 -26.28 31.15
CA SER A 646 18.48 -26.35 29.71
C SER A 646 17.26 -26.62 28.82
N SER A 647 16.13 -27.12 29.35
CA SER A 647 14.91 -27.33 28.56
C SER A 647 13.63 -27.14 29.37
N TYR A 648 12.97 -25.99 29.21
CA TYR A 648 11.62 -25.73 29.70
C TYR A 648 10.71 -25.33 28.53
N ASN A 649 9.43 -25.71 28.60
CA ASN A 649 8.44 -25.41 27.58
C ASN A 649 7.13 -24.96 28.25
N PHE A 650 6.80 -23.68 28.14
CA PHE A 650 5.61 -23.05 28.73
C PHE A 650 4.36 -23.23 27.86
N PHE A 651 4.46 -23.78 26.64
CA PHE A 651 3.30 -24.13 25.85
C PHE A 651 2.52 -25.27 26.53
N PRO A 652 1.18 -25.21 26.55
CA PRO A 652 0.38 -26.36 26.96
C PRO A 652 0.66 -27.53 26.00
N ASN A 653 0.60 -28.77 26.49
CA ASN A 653 0.74 -29.95 25.62
C ASN A 653 -0.36 -29.87 24.55
N THR A 654 0.05 -29.82 23.28
CA THR A 654 -0.85 -29.99 22.14
C THR A 654 -1.38 -31.42 22.19
N HIS A 655 -2.69 -31.58 22.41
CA HIS A 655 -3.40 -32.78 21.99
C HIS A 655 -3.78 -32.66 20.52
#